data_AF-A0A0B7H5E7-F1
#
_entry.id   AF-A0A0B7H5E7-F1
#
_cell.length_a   1.000
_cell.length_b   1.000
_cell.length_c   1.000
_cell.angle_alpha   90.00
_cell.angle_beta   90.00
_cell.angle_gamma   90.00
#
_symmetry.space_group_name_H-M   'P 1'
#
loop_
_entity.id
_entity.type
_entity.pdbx_description
1 polymer ?
#
loop_
_entity_poly.entity_id
_entity_poly.type
_entity_poly.pdbx_seq_one_letter_code
_entity_poly.pdbx_strand_id
1 'polypeptide(L)'
;MISDCRYEPNEKAIAKSHPVFQEYKVWEQINKLIVNTKIEAGTNRKGEKKYKYIDRPIPTALKEWIFEELQNKKEITFSAIFKKLKAEFDLREGIDFLNGMNPKDKLKGNETKLQLQKSLGKLWDVLGLDSINRQIELWNILYNEKGNEYDLTSDRTSKVLEFINKYGNNIVDDNAEEIAIKISKIKFARAYSSLSLKAIERILPLVRAGKYFNNDFSQQLQSKILKLLNENVEDPFAKAAQTYLDNNQSVLSEGGVGNSIATILVYDKHTAKEYSHDELYKSYKEINLLKQGDLRNPLVEQIINEALVLIRDIWKNYGIKPNEIRVELARDLKNSAKERATIHKRNKDNQTINNKIKETLVKNKKELSLANIEKVKLWEAQRHLSPYTGQPIPLSDLFDKEKYDVDHIIPISRYFDDSFTNKVISEKSVNQEKANRTAMEYFEVGSLKYSIFTKEQFIAHVNEYFSGVKRKNLLATSIPEDPVQRQIKDTQYIAIRVKEELNKIVGNENVKTTTGSITDYLRNHWGLTDKFKLLLKERYEALLESEKFLESEYDNYKKDFDSRKKEYEEKEILFEDQELTKEEFIKEYKENYIRYKKNKLIIKGWSKRIDHRHHAIDALIVACTEPAHIKRLNDLNKVLQDWLVKHKSEFMPNFEGSNSELLEEILSLPEKDRREIFTQIDKFRAIEMPWKGFPEQVEQKLKEIIISHKPKDKLLLQYNKAGDRQIKLRGQLHEGTLYGISQGKEAYRIPLTKFSGKKFATEKNIQKIVSPFLSGFIANHLKEYNNKKEEAFSAEGIMDLNNKLAQYRNEKGELKPHTPISTVKIYYKDPSKNKKKKDEEDLSLQKLDREKAFNEKLYVKTGDNYLFAVMEGEIKTKKTSQIKRLYDIISFFDATNFLKEEFRNAPDKKTFDKDLLFRQYFEERNKAKLLFTLKQGDFVYLPNENEEVILDKESPLYNQYWGDLKERGKNIYVVQKFSKKQIYFIKHTIADIIKKDVEFGSQNCYETVEGRSIKENCFKLEIDRLGNIVKVIKR
;
A
#
# COMPACT_ATOMS: atom_id res chain seq x y z
N MET A 1 4.19 -22.03 2.17
CA MET A 1 3.50 -22.34 3.45
C MET A 1 2.01 -22.45 3.21
N ILE A 2 1.42 -23.59 3.60
CA ILE A 2 -0.02 -23.91 3.51
C ILE A 2 -0.68 -23.40 4.79
N SER A 3 -1.83 -22.75 4.68
CA SER A 3 -2.59 -22.26 5.85
C SER A 3 -3.26 -23.42 6.59
N ASP A 4 -3.52 -23.23 7.87
CA ASP A 4 -4.38 -24.13 8.65
C ASP A 4 -5.84 -23.97 8.21
N CYS A 5 -6.64 -25.00 8.47
CA CYS A 5 -8.06 -24.97 8.22
C CYS A 5 -8.76 -24.04 9.21
N ARG A 6 -9.75 -23.30 8.70
CA ARG A 6 -10.57 -22.37 9.49
C ARG A 6 -11.32 -23.03 10.65
N TYR A 7 -11.76 -24.28 10.49
CA TYR A 7 -12.59 -25.00 11.48
C TYR A 7 -11.84 -26.11 12.21
N GLU A 8 -10.73 -26.59 11.63
CA GLU A 8 -9.91 -27.68 12.16
C GLU A 8 -8.45 -27.17 12.29
N PRO A 9 -8.09 -26.46 13.38
CA PRO A 9 -6.82 -25.73 13.48
C PRO A 9 -5.56 -26.59 13.37
N ASN A 10 -5.68 -27.89 13.65
CA ASN A 10 -4.59 -28.86 13.55
C ASN A 10 -4.43 -29.45 12.14
N GLU A 11 -5.35 -29.14 11.22
CA GLU A 11 -5.37 -29.67 9.87
C GLU A 11 -4.96 -28.61 8.85
N LYS A 12 -4.20 -29.02 7.82
CA LYS A 12 -3.83 -28.10 6.72
C LYS A 12 -4.96 -27.94 5.72
N ALA A 13 -5.04 -26.76 5.12
CA ALA A 13 -5.98 -26.50 4.05
C ALA A 13 -5.74 -27.41 2.84
N ILE A 14 -6.81 -27.95 2.27
CA ILE A 14 -6.76 -28.85 1.12
C ILE A 14 -6.38 -28.10 -0.16
N ALA A 15 -5.68 -28.76 -1.07
CA ALA A 15 -5.44 -28.23 -2.40
C ALA A 15 -6.76 -28.10 -3.20
N LYS A 16 -6.91 -27.00 -3.93
CA LYS A 16 -8.09 -26.79 -4.79
C LYS A 16 -8.17 -27.79 -5.95
N SER A 17 -7.04 -28.38 -6.35
CA SER A 17 -7.04 -29.44 -7.36
C SER A 17 -7.41 -30.81 -6.79
N HIS A 18 -7.56 -30.98 -5.48
CA HIS A 18 -7.91 -32.27 -4.90
C HIS A 18 -9.30 -32.74 -5.38
N PRO A 19 -9.49 -34.01 -5.77
CA PRO A 19 -10.78 -34.49 -6.31
C PRO A 19 -11.97 -34.24 -5.37
N VAL A 20 -11.84 -34.54 -4.07
CA VAL A 20 -12.88 -34.25 -3.05
C VAL A 20 -13.21 -32.76 -2.94
N PHE A 21 -12.22 -31.87 -3.08
CA PHE A 21 -12.49 -30.42 -3.08
C PHE A 21 -13.25 -30.00 -4.34
N GLN A 22 -12.93 -30.58 -5.50
CA GLN A 22 -13.64 -30.28 -6.75
C GLN A 22 -15.11 -30.69 -6.65
N GLU A 23 -15.40 -31.86 -6.09
CA GLU A 23 -16.77 -32.29 -5.81
C GLU A 23 -17.50 -31.30 -4.89
N TYR A 24 -16.91 -31.00 -3.73
CA TYR A 24 -17.49 -30.05 -2.77
C TYR A 24 -17.75 -28.67 -3.41
N LYS A 25 -16.81 -28.16 -4.21
CA LYS A 25 -16.95 -26.88 -4.95
C LYS A 25 -18.12 -26.91 -5.93
N VAL A 26 -18.37 -28.03 -6.59
CA VAL A 26 -19.50 -28.17 -7.53
C VAL A 26 -20.82 -28.14 -6.75
N TRP A 27 -20.96 -28.93 -5.69
CA TRP A 27 -22.15 -28.90 -4.83
C TRP A 27 -22.39 -27.54 -4.19
N GLU A 28 -21.32 -26.86 -3.74
CA GLU A 28 -21.42 -25.50 -3.19
C GLU A 28 -22.01 -24.50 -4.20
N GLN A 29 -21.67 -24.62 -5.49
CA GLN A 29 -22.22 -23.77 -6.54
C GLN A 29 -23.68 -24.09 -6.83
N ILE A 30 -24.03 -25.39 -6.87
CA ILE A 30 -25.40 -25.86 -7.17
C ILE A 30 -26.37 -25.47 -6.06
N ASN A 31 -26.00 -25.65 -4.78
CA ASN A 31 -26.90 -25.37 -3.65
C ASN A 31 -27.13 -23.87 -3.40
N LYS A 32 -26.42 -22.98 -4.11
CA LYS A 32 -26.67 -21.53 -4.11
C LYS A 32 -27.70 -21.10 -5.15
N LEU A 33 -28.21 -22.03 -5.96
CA LEU A 33 -29.21 -21.75 -6.98
C LEU A 33 -30.61 -21.72 -6.35
N ILE A 34 -31.31 -20.62 -6.60
CA ILE A 34 -32.68 -20.35 -6.18
C ILE A 34 -33.48 -19.82 -7.36
N VAL A 35 -34.75 -20.18 -7.41
CA VAL A 35 -35.72 -19.54 -8.29
C VAL A 35 -36.37 -18.42 -7.49
N ASN A 36 -36.21 -17.18 -7.95
CA ASN A 36 -36.87 -16.00 -7.41
C ASN A 36 -38.17 -15.77 -8.17
N THR A 37 -39.30 -15.87 -7.48
CA THR A 37 -40.63 -15.62 -8.05
C THR A 37 -41.09 -14.22 -7.68
N LYS A 38 -41.37 -13.39 -8.68
CA LYS A 38 -41.89 -12.03 -8.55
C LYS A 38 -43.39 -12.07 -8.25
N ILE A 39 -43.79 -11.55 -7.10
CA ILE A 39 -45.20 -11.40 -6.69
C ILE A 39 -45.55 -9.92 -6.48
N GLU A 40 -46.76 -9.53 -6.83
CA GLU A 40 -47.25 -8.17 -6.60
C GLU A 40 -47.57 -7.99 -5.10
N ALA A 41 -46.99 -6.97 -4.49
CA ALA A 41 -47.00 -6.68 -3.05
C ALA A 41 -47.65 -5.31 -2.76
N GLY A 42 -48.70 -4.99 -3.51
CA GLY A 42 -49.45 -3.74 -3.44
C GLY A 42 -48.87 -2.63 -4.30
N THR A 43 -49.32 -1.39 -4.07
CA THR A 43 -48.81 -0.19 -4.74
C THR A 43 -48.03 0.68 -3.75
N ASN A 44 -46.98 1.36 -4.22
CA ASN A 44 -46.28 2.34 -3.40
C ASN A 44 -47.13 3.64 -3.30
N ARG A 45 -46.68 4.61 -2.48
CA ARG A 45 -47.38 5.89 -2.28
C ARG A 45 -47.56 6.73 -3.57
N LYS A 46 -46.95 6.34 -4.68
CA LYS A 46 -47.06 6.96 -6.01
C LYS A 46 -47.96 6.17 -6.98
N GLY A 47 -48.61 5.10 -6.53
CA GLY A 47 -49.46 4.25 -7.38
C GLY A 47 -48.69 3.21 -8.21
N GLU A 48 -47.38 3.09 -8.06
CA GLU A 48 -46.58 2.11 -8.82
C GLU A 48 -46.67 0.72 -8.15
N LYS A 49 -46.76 -0.33 -8.97
CA LYS A 49 -46.79 -1.72 -8.50
C LYS A 49 -45.51 -2.06 -7.74
N LYS A 50 -45.64 -2.35 -6.45
CA LYS A 50 -44.59 -2.86 -5.59
C LYS A 50 -44.53 -4.37 -5.80
N TYR A 51 -43.33 -4.92 -5.95
CA TYR A 51 -43.14 -6.36 -6.04
C TYR A 51 -42.37 -6.89 -4.83
N LYS A 52 -42.73 -8.08 -4.37
CA LYS A 52 -41.96 -8.88 -3.42
C LYS A 52 -41.41 -10.08 -4.20
N TYR A 53 -40.25 -10.56 -3.81
CA TYR A 53 -39.65 -11.77 -4.38
C TYR A 53 -39.71 -12.87 -3.33
N ILE A 54 -40.13 -14.05 -3.76
CA ILE A 54 -40.12 -15.26 -2.95
C ILE A 54 -39.07 -16.19 -3.56
N ASP A 55 -38.12 -16.58 -2.73
CA ASP A 55 -37.03 -17.46 -3.12
C ASP A 55 -37.42 -18.90 -2.82
N ARG A 56 -37.31 -19.78 -3.82
CA ARG A 56 -37.48 -21.22 -3.65
C ARG A 56 -36.24 -21.97 -4.15
N PRO A 57 -35.83 -23.07 -3.49
CA PRO A 57 -34.72 -23.88 -3.97
C PRO A 57 -35.06 -24.51 -5.33
N ILE A 58 -34.03 -24.82 -6.13
CA ILE A 58 -34.22 -25.61 -7.34
C ILE A 58 -34.53 -27.09 -7.01
N PRO A 59 -35.30 -27.80 -7.86
CA PRO A 59 -35.65 -29.20 -7.66
C PRO A 59 -34.42 -30.12 -7.55
N THR A 60 -34.52 -31.17 -6.74
CA THR A 60 -33.43 -32.13 -6.49
C THR A 60 -32.96 -32.84 -7.77
N ALA A 61 -33.89 -33.29 -8.62
CA ALA A 61 -33.57 -33.90 -9.92
C ALA A 61 -32.73 -32.97 -10.83
N LEU A 62 -32.97 -31.66 -10.77
CA LEU A 62 -32.15 -30.69 -11.51
C LEU A 62 -30.76 -30.55 -10.89
N LYS A 63 -30.64 -30.55 -9.56
CA LYS A 63 -29.33 -30.52 -8.89
C LYS A 63 -28.45 -31.69 -9.33
N GLU A 64 -29.03 -32.89 -9.41
CA GLU A 64 -28.34 -34.10 -9.90
C GLU A 64 -27.86 -33.92 -11.33
N TRP A 65 -28.74 -33.48 -12.23
CA TRP A 65 -28.38 -33.25 -13.63
C TRP A 65 -27.26 -32.21 -13.77
N ILE A 66 -27.34 -31.08 -13.06
CA ILE A 66 -26.28 -30.06 -13.08
C ILE A 66 -24.96 -30.66 -12.58
N PHE A 67 -25.00 -31.44 -11.51
CA PHE A 67 -23.81 -32.07 -10.95
C PHE A 67 -23.14 -33.01 -11.96
N GLU A 68 -23.91 -33.88 -12.62
CA GLU A 68 -23.43 -34.81 -13.64
C GLU A 68 -22.82 -34.08 -14.85
N GLU A 69 -23.50 -33.06 -15.35
CA GLU A 69 -23.01 -32.26 -16.46
C GLU A 69 -21.71 -31.54 -16.10
N LEU A 70 -21.59 -31.00 -14.88
CA LEU A 70 -20.37 -30.34 -14.38
C LEU A 70 -19.22 -31.31 -14.10
N GLN A 71 -19.44 -32.62 -14.07
CA GLN A 71 -18.33 -33.59 -14.07
C GLN A 71 -17.64 -33.68 -15.43
N ASN A 72 -18.37 -33.43 -16.52
CA ASN A 72 -17.90 -33.66 -17.89
C ASN A 72 -17.78 -32.38 -18.72
N LYS A 73 -18.34 -31.26 -18.24
CA LYS A 73 -18.25 -29.94 -18.87
C LYS A 73 -17.42 -28.98 -18.01
N LYS A 74 -16.63 -28.14 -18.69
CA LYS A 74 -15.85 -27.08 -18.03
C LYS A 74 -16.76 -26.08 -17.30
N GLU A 75 -17.90 -25.76 -17.90
CA GLU A 75 -18.86 -24.79 -17.37
C GLU A 75 -20.27 -25.00 -17.94
N ILE A 76 -21.28 -24.54 -17.21
CA ILE A 76 -22.69 -24.49 -17.65
C ILE A 76 -23.21 -23.08 -17.42
N THR A 77 -23.86 -22.49 -18.43
CA THR A 77 -24.42 -21.13 -18.35
C THR A 77 -25.76 -21.15 -17.62
N PHE A 78 -26.09 -20.05 -16.93
CA PHE A 78 -27.38 -19.89 -16.25
C PHE A 78 -28.55 -19.93 -17.25
N SER A 79 -28.32 -19.45 -18.48
CA SER A 79 -29.29 -19.56 -19.59
C SER A 79 -29.64 -21.02 -19.92
N ALA A 80 -28.65 -21.92 -19.97
CA ALA A 80 -28.91 -23.35 -20.23
C ALA A 80 -29.73 -24.00 -19.09
N ILE A 81 -29.40 -23.67 -17.83
CA ILE A 81 -30.12 -24.15 -16.65
C ILE A 81 -31.56 -23.63 -16.65
N PHE A 82 -31.74 -22.34 -16.92
CA PHE A 82 -33.06 -21.73 -16.96
C PHE A 82 -33.93 -22.29 -18.09
N LYS A 83 -33.34 -22.56 -19.27
CA LYS A 83 -34.05 -23.21 -20.38
C LYS A 83 -34.58 -24.59 -19.99
N LYS A 84 -33.77 -25.39 -19.29
CA LYS A 84 -34.18 -26.71 -18.79
C LYS A 84 -35.26 -26.59 -17.70
N LEU A 85 -35.09 -25.66 -16.77
CA LEU A 85 -36.12 -25.35 -15.76
C LEU A 85 -37.46 -24.95 -16.38
N LYS A 86 -37.44 -24.10 -17.43
CA LYS A 86 -38.66 -23.68 -18.15
C LYS A 86 -39.35 -24.87 -18.82
N ALA A 87 -38.59 -25.80 -19.40
CA ALA A 87 -39.12 -26.96 -20.11
C ALA A 87 -39.68 -28.05 -19.18
N GLU A 88 -39.08 -28.24 -18.00
CA GLU A 88 -39.41 -29.36 -17.09
C GLU A 88 -40.29 -28.95 -15.90
N PHE A 89 -40.38 -27.66 -15.56
CA PHE A 89 -41.04 -27.18 -14.33
C PHE A 89 -41.95 -25.95 -14.53
N ASP A 90 -42.42 -25.69 -15.76
CA ASP A 90 -43.40 -24.65 -16.11
C ASP A 90 -43.12 -23.26 -15.49
N LEU A 91 -41.87 -22.78 -15.61
CA LEU A 91 -41.51 -21.44 -15.13
C LEU A 91 -42.17 -20.33 -15.96
N ARG A 92 -42.75 -19.33 -15.29
CA ARG A 92 -43.49 -18.23 -15.92
C ARG A 92 -42.57 -17.11 -16.38
N GLU A 93 -42.71 -16.73 -17.63
CA GLU A 93 -41.92 -15.68 -18.26
C GLU A 93 -42.21 -14.29 -17.64
N GLY A 94 -41.15 -13.54 -17.31
CA GLY A 94 -41.28 -12.23 -16.65
C GLY A 94 -41.67 -12.28 -15.16
N ILE A 95 -41.88 -13.47 -14.61
CA ILE A 95 -42.31 -13.70 -13.22
C ILE A 95 -41.27 -14.53 -12.45
N ASP A 96 -40.79 -15.63 -13.02
CA ASP A 96 -39.81 -16.52 -12.40
C ASP A 96 -38.40 -16.26 -12.94
N PHE A 97 -37.41 -16.09 -12.06
CA PHE A 97 -36.02 -15.79 -12.39
C PHE A 97 -35.07 -16.74 -11.66
N LEU A 98 -33.89 -17.00 -12.23
CA LEU A 98 -32.82 -17.74 -11.54
C LEU A 98 -31.81 -16.75 -10.93
N ASN A 99 -31.66 -16.75 -9.60
CA ASN A 99 -30.75 -15.88 -8.84
C ASN A 99 -30.80 -14.38 -9.24
N GLY A 100 -31.97 -13.83 -9.58
CA GLY A 100 -32.13 -12.41 -9.97
C GLY A 100 -31.45 -11.99 -11.30
N MET A 101 -30.98 -12.96 -12.09
CA MET A 101 -30.37 -12.93 -13.44
C MET A 101 -29.44 -11.79 -13.89
N ASN A 102 -28.15 -12.18 -14.06
CA ASN A 102 -27.33 -11.90 -15.24
C ASN A 102 -27.20 -13.19 -16.09
N PRO A 103 -27.77 -13.27 -17.32
CA PRO A 103 -27.79 -14.48 -18.15
C PRO A 103 -26.42 -15.03 -18.56
N LYS A 104 -25.35 -14.24 -18.43
CA LYS A 104 -23.98 -14.60 -18.81
C LYS A 104 -23.22 -15.36 -17.72
N ASP A 105 -23.76 -15.43 -16.50
CA ASP A 105 -23.12 -16.13 -15.39
C ASP A 105 -23.05 -17.65 -15.63
N LYS A 106 -22.02 -18.28 -15.07
CA LYS A 106 -21.69 -19.70 -15.33
C LYS A 106 -21.29 -20.42 -14.05
N LEU A 107 -21.69 -21.68 -13.96
CA LEU A 107 -21.17 -22.63 -12.97
C LEU A 107 -19.90 -23.28 -13.51
N LYS A 108 -18.89 -23.48 -12.67
CA LYS A 108 -17.63 -24.13 -13.03
C LYS A 108 -17.63 -25.61 -12.68
N GLY A 109 -17.19 -26.44 -13.63
CA GLY A 109 -17.12 -27.88 -13.48
C GLY A 109 -15.90 -28.40 -12.72
N ASN A 110 -15.70 -29.72 -12.79
CA ASN A 110 -14.60 -30.44 -12.15
C ASN A 110 -13.30 -30.31 -12.98
N GLU A 111 -12.51 -29.28 -12.70
CA GLU A 111 -11.31 -28.94 -13.48
C GLU A 111 -10.25 -30.05 -13.42
N THR A 112 -10.11 -30.72 -12.27
CA THR A 112 -9.14 -31.81 -12.07
C THR A 112 -9.50 -33.02 -12.91
N LYS A 113 -10.76 -33.47 -12.85
CA LYS A 113 -11.25 -34.60 -13.64
C LYS A 113 -11.07 -34.32 -15.13
N LEU A 114 -11.45 -33.13 -15.59
CA LEU A 114 -11.32 -32.73 -17.00
C LEU A 114 -9.87 -32.66 -17.46
N GLN A 115 -8.96 -32.15 -16.61
CA GLN A 115 -7.53 -32.13 -16.91
C GLN A 115 -6.97 -33.54 -17.06
N LEU A 116 -7.32 -34.45 -16.14
CA LEU A 116 -6.89 -35.84 -16.19
C LEU A 116 -7.46 -36.55 -17.42
N GLN A 117 -8.77 -36.45 -17.69
CA GLN A 117 -9.42 -37.03 -18.86
C GLN A 117 -8.77 -36.55 -20.16
N LYS A 118 -8.52 -35.24 -20.28
CA LYS A 118 -7.86 -34.66 -21.47
C LYS A 118 -6.44 -35.18 -21.65
N SER A 119 -5.67 -35.31 -20.57
CA SER A 119 -4.27 -35.76 -20.63
C SER A 119 -4.13 -37.26 -20.87
N LEU A 120 -5.05 -38.07 -20.34
CA LEU A 120 -5.01 -39.53 -20.38
C LEU A 120 -5.72 -40.12 -21.60
N GLY A 121 -6.76 -39.46 -22.13
CA GLY A 121 -7.54 -39.96 -23.26
C GLY A 121 -8.10 -41.36 -22.96
N LYS A 122 -7.87 -42.32 -23.86
CA LYS A 122 -8.30 -43.73 -23.72
C LYS A 122 -7.76 -44.43 -22.47
N LEU A 123 -6.64 -43.94 -21.89
CA LEU A 123 -6.09 -44.50 -20.65
C LEU A 123 -6.99 -44.25 -19.44
N TRP A 124 -7.92 -43.30 -19.52
CA TRP A 124 -8.91 -43.04 -18.46
C TRP A 124 -9.71 -44.29 -18.12
N ASP A 125 -10.26 -44.94 -19.14
CA ASP A 125 -11.09 -46.13 -19.01
C ASP A 125 -10.25 -47.35 -18.61
N VAL A 126 -9.05 -47.49 -19.21
CA VAL A 126 -8.11 -48.58 -18.92
C VAL A 126 -7.70 -48.59 -17.44
N LEU A 127 -7.40 -47.41 -16.87
CA LEU A 127 -7.01 -47.27 -15.46
C LEU A 127 -8.24 -47.25 -14.52
N GLY A 128 -9.46 -47.28 -15.06
CA GLY A 128 -10.72 -47.23 -14.33
C GLY A 128 -10.88 -45.98 -13.46
N LEU A 129 -10.49 -44.82 -14.00
CA LEU A 129 -10.49 -43.55 -13.28
C LEU A 129 -11.88 -42.94 -13.08
N ASP A 130 -12.96 -43.60 -13.47
CA ASP A 130 -14.31 -43.23 -13.03
C ASP A 130 -14.49 -43.39 -11.51
N SER A 131 -13.68 -44.25 -10.87
CA SER A 131 -13.61 -44.34 -9.42
C SER A 131 -12.88 -43.13 -8.80
N ILE A 132 -13.57 -42.41 -7.92
CA ILE A 132 -12.99 -41.26 -7.19
C ILE A 132 -11.75 -41.65 -6.36
N ASN A 133 -11.71 -42.87 -5.82
CA ASN A 133 -10.58 -43.34 -5.01
C ASN A 133 -9.31 -43.46 -5.86
N ARG A 134 -9.43 -43.96 -7.09
CA ARG A 134 -8.31 -44.05 -8.03
C ARG A 134 -7.87 -42.67 -8.52
N GLN A 135 -8.80 -41.74 -8.71
CA GLN A 135 -8.45 -40.33 -8.99
C GLN A 135 -7.65 -39.71 -7.85
N ILE A 136 -8.02 -39.97 -6.59
CA ILE A 136 -7.31 -39.44 -5.41
C ILE A 136 -5.90 -40.06 -5.31
N GLU A 137 -5.77 -41.37 -5.50
CA GLU A 137 -4.48 -42.07 -5.49
C GLU A 137 -3.53 -41.50 -6.55
N LEU A 138 -3.98 -41.42 -7.81
CA LEU A 138 -3.18 -40.85 -8.89
C LEU A 138 -2.87 -39.36 -8.66
N TRP A 139 -3.85 -38.59 -8.19
CA TRP A 139 -3.64 -37.18 -7.86
C TRP A 139 -2.60 -37.00 -6.76
N ASN A 140 -2.63 -37.82 -5.71
CA ASN A 140 -1.68 -37.76 -4.60
C ASN A 140 -0.24 -37.99 -5.09
N ILE A 141 -0.05 -38.98 -5.96
CA ILE A 141 1.25 -39.24 -6.60
C ILE A 141 1.70 -38.00 -7.37
N LEU A 142 0.85 -37.49 -8.28
CA LEU A 142 1.18 -36.35 -9.14
C LEU A 142 1.33 -35.00 -8.40
N TYR A 143 0.76 -34.86 -7.21
CA TYR A 143 0.77 -33.60 -6.46
C TYR A 143 1.87 -33.53 -5.40
N ASN A 144 2.07 -34.62 -4.65
CA ASN A 144 2.92 -34.65 -3.46
C ASN A 144 4.31 -35.23 -3.72
N GLU A 145 4.43 -36.23 -4.59
CA GLU A 145 5.69 -36.92 -4.83
C GLU A 145 6.69 -36.02 -5.55
N LYS A 146 7.97 -36.15 -5.16
CA LYS A 146 9.08 -35.37 -5.69
C LYS A 146 9.81 -36.22 -6.73
N GLY A 147 10.45 -35.57 -7.70
CA GLY A 147 11.18 -36.29 -8.74
C GLY A 147 11.15 -35.57 -10.07
N ASN A 148 12.13 -35.91 -10.91
CA ASN A 148 12.16 -35.47 -12.30
C ASN A 148 11.14 -36.30 -13.10
N GLU A 149 10.19 -35.64 -13.77
CA GLU A 149 9.14 -36.29 -14.57
C GLU A 149 9.63 -37.13 -15.76
N TYR A 150 10.92 -37.10 -16.08
CA TYR A 150 11.55 -37.92 -17.13
C TYR A 150 12.37 -39.09 -16.58
N ASP A 151 12.54 -39.18 -15.25
CA ASP A 151 13.35 -40.19 -14.58
C ASP A 151 12.44 -41.23 -13.94
N LEU A 152 12.47 -42.47 -14.47
CA LEU A 152 11.70 -43.63 -13.99
C LEU A 152 12.06 -44.01 -12.55
N THR A 153 13.27 -43.71 -12.10
CA THR A 153 13.75 -44.03 -10.74
C THR A 153 13.30 -43.01 -9.70
N SER A 154 12.78 -41.86 -10.14
CA SER A 154 12.31 -40.83 -9.22
C SER A 154 11.02 -41.22 -8.53
N ASP A 155 10.85 -40.87 -7.24
CA ASP A 155 9.69 -41.25 -6.42
C ASP A 155 8.34 -40.98 -7.10
N ARG A 156 8.26 -39.88 -7.86
CA ARG A 156 7.07 -39.52 -8.63
C ARG A 156 6.78 -40.52 -9.75
N THR A 157 7.75 -40.79 -10.61
CA THR A 157 7.54 -41.59 -11.81
C THR A 157 7.44 -43.08 -11.48
N SER A 158 8.22 -43.56 -10.51
CA SER A 158 8.15 -44.95 -10.04
C SER A 158 6.78 -45.29 -9.45
N LYS A 159 6.22 -44.42 -8.61
CA LYS A 159 4.86 -44.59 -8.06
C LYS A 159 3.77 -44.50 -9.12
N VAL A 160 3.95 -43.69 -10.17
CA VAL A 160 3.04 -43.69 -11.32
C VAL A 160 3.11 -45.03 -12.05
N LEU A 161 4.31 -45.59 -12.24
CA LEU A 161 4.50 -46.91 -12.84
C LEU A 161 3.83 -48.02 -12.00
N GLU A 162 4.01 -48.00 -10.68
CA GLU A 162 3.31 -48.90 -9.76
C GLU A 162 1.78 -48.77 -9.87
N PHE A 163 1.26 -47.54 -9.98
CA PHE A 163 -0.16 -47.28 -10.18
C PHE A 163 -0.67 -47.87 -11.51
N ILE A 164 0.11 -47.74 -12.59
CA ILE A 164 -0.22 -48.34 -13.89
C ILE A 164 -0.21 -49.86 -13.79
N ASN A 165 0.82 -50.47 -13.21
CA ASN A 165 0.91 -51.93 -13.08
C ASN A 165 -0.22 -52.51 -12.22
N LYS A 166 -0.69 -51.75 -11.23
CA LYS A 166 -1.80 -52.15 -10.34
C LYS A 166 -3.17 -52.13 -11.03
N TYR A 167 -3.41 -51.23 -11.97
CA TYR A 167 -4.76 -51.00 -12.54
C TYR A 167 -4.85 -51.19 -14.06
N GLY A 168 -3.71 -51.30 -14.76
CA GLY A 168 -3.57 -51.35 -16.20
C GLY A 168 -3.33 -52.76 -16.73
N ASN A 169 -4.19 -53.72 -16.38
CA ASN A 169 -4.05 -55.16 -16.68
C ASN A 169 -3.83 -55.52 -18.18
N ASN A 170 -4.00 -54.56 -19.11
CA ASN A 170 -3.86 -54.73 -20.56
C ASN A 170 -2.70 -53.88 -21.16
N ILE A 171 -1.80 -53.35 -20.34
CA ILE A 171 -0.64 -52.54 -20.77
C ILE A 171 0.61 -53.44 -20.73
N VAL A 172 1.32 -53.57 -21.86
CA VAL A 172 2.60 -54.30 -21.95
C VAL A 172 3.71 -53.51 -21.24
N ASP A 173 4.62 -54.18 -20.53
CA ASP A 173 5.66 -53.57 -19.69
C ASP A 173 6.46 -52.45 -20.38
N ASP A 174 6.94 -52.68 -21.62
CA ASP A 174 7.70 -51.66 -22.39
C ASP A 174 6.89 -50.39 -22.71
N ASN A 175 5.55 -50.50 -22.78
CA ASN A 175 4.66 -49.34 -22.96
C ASN A 175 4.32 -48.66 -21.62
N ALA A 176 4.39 -49.39 -20.50
CA ALA A 176 4.05 -48.87 -19.18
C ALA A 176 5.02 -47.77 -18.73
N GLU A 177 6.31 -47.92 -19.03
CA GLU A 177 7.34 -46.91 -18.72
C GLU A 177 7.12 -45.58 -19.48
N GLU A 178 6.84 -45.65 -20.78
CA GLU A 178 6.57 -44.45 -21.60
C GLU A 178 5.28 -43.75 -21.12
N ILE A 179 4.25 -44.54 -20.80
CA ILE A 179 3.00 -44.04 -20.23
C ILE A 179 3.25 -43.40 -18.86
N ALA A 180 4.08 -43.99 -18.00
CA ALA A 180 4.42 -43.45 -16.69
C ALA A 180 5.07 -42.08 -16.79
N ILE A 181 6.01 -41.90 -17.73
CA ILE A 181 6.64 -40.61 -18.02
C ILE A 181 5.59 -39.60 -18.52
N LYS A 182 4.67 -40.02 -19.42
CA LYS A 182 3.62 -39.15 -19.95
C LYS A 182 2.64 -38.68 -18.86
N ILE A 183 2.25 -39.57 -17.96
CA ILE A 183 1.36 -39.26 -16.82
C ILE A 183 2.10 -38.37 -15.81
N SER A 184 3.37 -38.63 -15.53
CA SER A 184 4.19 -37.87 -14.57
C SER A 184 4.34 -36.39 -14.94
N LYS A 185 4.25 -36.04 -16.23
CA LYS A 185 4.26 -34.66 -16.73
C LYS A 185 3.02 -33.84 -16.36
N ILE A 186 1.93 -34.46 -15.90
CA ILE A 186 0.71 -33.75 -15.50
C ILE A 186 0.99 -32.96 -14.22
N LYS A 187 0.83 -31.62 -14.30
CA LYS A 187 1.03 -30.72 -13.16
C LYS A 187 -0.27 -30.01 -12.79
N PHE A 188 -0.54 -29.95 -11.48
CA PHE A 188 -1.67 -29.21 -10.93
C PHE A 188 -1.21 -27.89 -10.29
N ALA A 189 -2.06 -26.88 -10.34
CA ALA A 189 -1.79 -25.61 -9.68
C ALA A 189 -1.74 -25.77 -8.15
N ARG A 190 -0.71 -25.21 -7.50
CA ARG A 190 -0.59 -25.20 -6.03
C ARG A 190 -1.41 -24.08 -5.39
N ALA A 191 -2.74 -24.18 -5.53
CA ALA A 191 -3.72 -23.31 -4.88
C ALA A 191 -4.46 -24.10 -3.78
N TYR A 192 -4.80 -23.45 -2.67
CA TYR A 192 -5.40 -24.09 -1.48
C TYR A 192 -6.75 -23.45 -1.11
N SER A 193 -7.62 -24.25 -0.52
CA SER A 193 -8.90 -23.85 0.09
C SER A 193 -8.67 -23.10 1.41
N SER A 194 -9.75 -22.67 2.06
CA SER A 194 -9.79 -22.29 3.49
C SER A 194 -10.13 -23.47 4.42
N LEU A 195 -10.55 -24.60 3.83
CA LEU A 195 -10.97 -25.82 4.54
C LEU A 195 -9.92 -26.93 4.38
N SER A 196 -9.80 -27.81 5.38
CA SER A 196 -9.06 -29.07 5.28
C SER A 196 -9.89 -30.15 4.57
N LEU A 197 -9.25 -31.26 4.22
CA LEU A 197 -9.95 -32.45 3.73
C LEU A 197 -10.97 -32.95 4.76
N LYS A 198 -10.53 -33.10 6.01
CA LYS A 198 -11.39 -33.49 7.14
C LYS A 198 -12.63 -32.61 7.31
N ALA A 199 -12.48 -31.29 7.16
CA ALA A 199 -13.61 -30.38 7.27
C ALA A 199 -14.60 -30.54 6.12
N ILE A 200 -14.08 -30.74 4.90
CA ILE A 200 -14.93 -31.01 3.73
C ILE A 200 -15.65 -32.34 3.89
N GLU A 201 -14.98 -33.41 4.32
CA GLU A 201 -15.58 -34.73 4.53
C GLU A 201 -16.71 -34.72 5.56
N ARG A 202 -16.65 -33.84 6.58
CA ARG A 202 -17.74 -33.64 7.54
C ARG A 202 -18.93 -32.87 6.97
N ILE A 203 -18.68 -31.93 6.04
CA ILE A 203 -19.71 -31.06 5.44
C ILE A 203 -20.37 -31.73 4.22
N LEU A 204 -19.60 -32.49 3.45
CA LEU A 204 -20.00 -33.05 2.15
C LEU A 204 -21.26 -33.93 2.20
N PRO A 205 -21.49 -34.78 3.23
CA PRO A 205 -22.73 -35.54 3.35
C PRO A 205 -23.99 -34.67 3.36
N LEU A 206 -23.94 -33.49 3.98
CA LEU A 206 -25.08 -32.57 4.05
C LEU A 206 -25.32 -31.82 2.74
N VAL A 207 -24.26 -31.51 2.00
CA VAL A 207 -24.35 -30.69 0.78
C VAL A 207 -24.63 -31.51 -0.48
N ARG A 208 -24.39 -32.82 -0.49
CA ARG A 208 -24.82 -33.72 -1.58
C ARG A 208 -26.35 -33.78 -1.62
N ALA A 209 -26.91 -33.99 -2.81
CA ALA A 209 -28.36 -34.06 -3.02
C ALA A 209 -28.76 -35.29 -3.83
N GLY A 210 -30.01 -35.73 -3.66
CA GLY A 210 -30.61 -36.82 -4.43
C GLY A 210 -29.89 -38.15 -4.23
N LYS A 211 -29.59 -38.89 -5.30
CA LYS A 211 -28.89 -40.18 -5.27
C LYS A 211 -27.48 -40.12 -4.70
N TYR A 212 -26.89 -38.93 -4.60
CA TYR A 212 -25.58 -38.73 -3.98
C TYR A 212 -25.68 -38.44 -2.47
N PHE A 213 -26.87 -38.16 -1.95
CA PHE A 213 -27.09 -37.91 -0.54
C PHE A 213 -27.17 -39.23 0.25
N ASN A 214 -26.58 -39.23 1.45
CA ASN A 214 -26.71 -40.31 2.42
C ASN A 214 -26.93 -39.69 3.81
N ASN A 215 -27.88 -40.23 4.58
CA ASN A 215 -28.25 -39.80 5.92
C ASN A 215 -27.45 -40.50 7.06
N ASP A 216 -26.41 -41.26 6.72
CA ASP A 216 -25.44 -41.86 7.66
C ASP A 216 -24.53 -40.79 8.33
N PHE A 217 -25.14 -39.92 9.12
CA PHE A 217 -24.43 -38.89 9.88
C PHE A 217 -23.79 -39.44 11.16
N SER A 218 -22.79 -38.72 11.68
CA SER A 218 -22.25 -39.02 13.01
C SER A 218 -23.33 -38.87 14.09
N GLN A 219 -23.24 -39.66 15.16
CA GLN A 219 -24.19 -39.60 16.30
C GLN A 219 -24.35 -38.16 16.84
N GLN A 220 -23.26 -37.41 16.92
CA GLN A 220 -23.26 -36.02 17.37
C GLN A 220 -24.09 -35.09 16.46
N LEU A 221 -23.99 -35.27 15.14
CA LEU A 221 -24.75 -34.47 14.18
C LEU A 221 -26.23 -34.87 14.19
N GLN A 222 -26.54 -36.17 14.28
CA GLN A 222 -27.92 -36.66 14.42
C GLN A 222 -28.60 -36.10 15.68
N SER A 223 -27.94 -36.18 16.84
CA SER A 223 -28.49 -35.64 18.09
C SER A 223 -28.77 -34.14 18.00
N LYS A 224 -27.91 -33.40 17.29
CA LYS A 224 -28.06 -31.96 17.11
C LYS A 224 -29.23 -31.61 16.18
N ILE A 225 -29.37 -32.32 15.06
CA ILE A 225 -30.52 -32.14 14.17
C ILE A 225 -31.83 -32.43 14.92
N LEU A 226 -31.88 -33.52 15.69
CA LEU A 226 -33.04 -33.86 16.52
C LEU A 226 -33.34 -32.78 17.56
N LYS A 227 -32.32 -32.22 18.22
CA LYS A 227 -32.48 -31.11 19.15
C LYS A 227 -33.09 -29.87 18.47
N LEU A 228 -32.56 -29.48 17.31
CA LEU A 228 -33.05 -28.31 16.56
C LEU A 228 -34.49 -28.48 16.04
N LEU A 229 -34.93 -29.71 15.77
CA LEU A 229 -36.31 -29.97 15.32
C LEU A 229 -37.33 -30.00 16.46
N ASN A 230 -36.89 -30.35 17.68
CA ASN A 230 -37.81 -30.57 18.81
C ASN A 230 -37.77 -29.47 19.87
N GLU A 231 -36.67 -28.71 19.97
CA GLU A 231 -36.46 -27.71 21.02
C GLU A 231 -36.30 -26.30 20.45
N ASN A 232 -36.87 -25.30 21.13
CA ASN A 232 -36.58 -23.90 20.81
C ASN A 232 -35.17 -23.53 21.23
N VAL A 233 -34.39 -22.96 20.31
CA VAL A 233 -33.03 -22.49 20.56
C VAL A 233 -32.94 -20.97 20.51
N GLU A 234 -32.15 -20.38 21.41
CA GLU A 234 -31.93 -18.93 21.48
C GLU A 234 -30.67 -18.48 20.73
N ASP A 235 -29.68 -19.36 20.58
CA ASP A 235 -28.44 -19.05 19.86
C ASP A 235 -28.74 -18.64 18.40
N PRO A 236 -28.25 -17.51 17.89
CA PRO A 236 -28.59 -17.01 16.56
C PRO A 236 -28.23 -17.98 15.42
N PHE A 237 -27.14 -18.74 15.53
CA PHE A 237 -26.73 -19.69 14.50
C PHE A 237 -27.58 -20.95 14.54
N ALA A 238 -27.83 -21.47 15.75
CA ALA A 238 -28.77 -22.57 15.97
C ALA A 238 -30.18 -22.19 15.50
N LYS A 239 -30.63 -20.95 15.76
CA LYS A 239 -31.92 -20.44 15.30
C LYS A 239 -31.97 -20.32 13.78
N ALA A 240 -30.89 -19.87 13.14
CA ALA A 240 -30.80 -19.83 11.68
C ALA A 240 -30.85 -21.23 11.06
N ALA A 241 -30.16 -22.21 11.67
CA ALA A 241 -30.22 -23.61 11.25
C ALA A 241 -31.60 -24.22 11.47
N GLN A 242 -32.22 -24.01 12.63
CA GLN A 242 -33.60 -24.42 12.94
C GLN A 242 -34.58 -23.83 11.93
N THR A 243 -34.57 -22.50 11.75
CA THR A 243 -35.44 -21.82 10.78
C THR A 243 -35.26 -22.36 9.36
N TYR A 244 -34.03 -22.70 8.98
CA TYR A 244 -33.79 -23.32 7.67
C TYR A 244 -34.38 -24.73 7.59
N LEU A 245 -34.17 -25.57 8.61
CA LEU A 245 -34.70 -26.93 8.65
C LEU A 245 -36.24 -26.94 8.67
N ASP A 246 -36.87 -26.06 9.45
CA ASP A 246 -38.32 -25.92 9.53
C ASP A 246 -38.93 -25.56 8.16
N ASN A 247 -38.29 -24.67 7.43
CA ASN A 247 -38.74 -24.22 6.10
C ASN A 247 -38.35 -25.20 4.96
N ASN A 248 -37.48 -26.18 5.22
CA ASN A 248 -36.92 -27.07 4.20
C ASN A 248 -36.85 -28.53 4.70
N GLN A 249 -37.94 -29.05 5.28
CA GLN A 249 -37.96 -30.40 5.87
C GLN A 249 -37.51 -31.51 4.91
N SER A 250 -37.80 -31.38 3.60
CA SER A 250 -37.37 -32.35 2.57
C SER A 250 -35.85 -32.48 2.44
N VAL A 251 -35.06 -31.50 2.89
CA VAL A 251 -33.59 -31.54 2.85
C VAL A 251 -33.02 -32.63 3.77
N LEU A 252 -33.78 -33.09 4.77
CA LEU A 252 -33.36 -34.19 5.64
C LEU A 252 -33.43 -35.56 4.93
N SER A 253 -34.30 -35.70 3.93
CA SER A 253 -34.42 -36.91 3.10
C SER A 253 -33.70 -36.80 1.76
N GLU A 254 -33.62 -35.60 1.18
CA GLU A 254 -33.11 -35.36 -0.18
C GLU A 254 -31.73 -34.67 -0.22
N GLY A 255 -31.25 -34.13 0.91
CA GLY A 255 -29.99 -33.41 1.00
C GLY A 255 -30.01 -32.05 0.30
N GLY A 256 -28.82 -31.58 -0.09
CA GLY A 256 -28.64 -30.31 -0.78
C GLY A 256 -28.68 -29.10 0.15
N VAL A 257 -28.24 -29.28 1.40
CA VAL A 257 -28.14 -28.22 2.41
C VAL A 257 -27.21 -27.12 1.88
N GLY A 258 -27.62 -25.86 2.03
CA GLY A 258 -26.75 -24.72 1.74
C GLY A 258 -25.48 -24.78 2.59
N ASN A 259 -24.31 -24.55 1.98
CA ASN A 259 -23.02 -24.70 2.64
C ASN A 259 -22.91 -23.94 3.98
N SER A 260 -23.62 -22.82 4.10
CA SER A 260 -23.67 -22.05 5.34
C SER A 260 -24.30 -22.81 6.50
N ILE A 261 -25.48 -23.36 6.26
CA ILE A 261 -26.22 -24.16 7.22
C ILE A 261 -25.49 -25.47 7.50
N ALA A 262 -24.92 -26.12 6.47
CA ALA A 262 -24.13 -27.33 6.66
C ALA A 262 -22.92 -27.10 7.59
N THR A 263 -22.24 -25.95 7.44
CA THR A 263 -21.16 -25.57 8.35
C THR A 263 -21.67 -25.32 9.77
N ILE A 264 -22.79 -24.62 9.95
CA ILE A 264 -23.39 -24.38 11.27
C ILE A 264 -23.77 -25.71 11.94
N LEU A 265 -24.36 -26.64 11.19
CA LEU A 265 -24.74 -27.95 11.70
C LEU A 265 -23.52 -28.76 12.16
N VAL A 266 -22.39 -28.69 11.45
CA VAL A 266 -21.16 -29.43 11.79
C VAL A 266 -20.33 -28.74 12.88
N TYR A 267 -20.24 -27.40 12.86
CA TYR A 267 -19.24 -26.64 13.64
C TYR A 267 -19.81 -25.59 14.59
N ASP A 268 -21.14 -25.46 14.67
CA ASP A 268 -21.86 -24.45 15.47
C ASP A 268 -21.57 -23.00 15.07
N LYS A 269 -21.03 -22.77 13.86
CA LYS A 269 -20.65 -21.44 13.37
C LYS A 269 -20.54 -21.37 11.86
N HIS A 270 -20.69 -20.17 11.30
CA HIS A 270 -20.50 -19.88 9.87
C HIS A 270 -19.28 -18.98 9.58
N THR A 271 -18.80 -18.26 10.60
CA THR A 271 -17.73 -17.25 10.53
C THR A 271 -16.47 -17.68 11.28
N ALA A 272 -15.39 -16.88 11.18
CA ALA A 272 -14.11 -17.19 11.80
C ALA A 272 -14.23 -17.15 13.32
N LYS A 273 -13.35 -17.88 14.02
CA LYS A 273 -13.28 -18.03 15.48
C LYS A 273 -13.87 -16.83 16.25
N GLU A 274 -15.00 -17.04 16.90
CA GLU A 274 -15.58 -16.08 17.83
C GLU A 274 -15.03 -16.34 19.22
N TYR A 275 -14.67 -15.28 19.94
CA TYR A 275 -14.18 -15.38 21.31
C TYR A 275 -15.37 -15.19 22.24
N SER A 276 -15.65 -16.20 23.05
CA SER A 276 -16.60 -16.09 24.15
C SER A 276 -16.09 -15.10 25.21
N HIS A 277 -16.98 -14.61 26.08
CA HIS A 277 -16.63 -13.62 27.10
C HIS A 277 -15.51 -14.13 28.04
N ASP A 278 -15.48 -15.44 28.29
CA ASP A 278 -14.47 -16.09 29.13
C ASP A 278 -13.09 -16.23 28.46
N GLU A 279 -13.03 -16.22 27.13
CA GLU A 279 -11.79 -16.29 26.35
C GLU A 279 -11.13 -14.91 26.15
N LEU A 280 -11.79 -13.83 26.57
CA LEU A 280 -11.25 -12.47 26.46
C LEU A 280 -10.14 -12.23 27.48
N TYR A 281 -9.12 -11.47 27.08
CA TYR A 281 -8.04 -11.11 27.99
C TYR A 281 -8.57 -10.31 29.18
N LYS A 282 -8.25 -10.78 30.40
CA LYS A 282 -8.68 -10.17 31.66
C LYS A 282 -7.63 -9.17 32.16
N SER A 283 -6.37 -9.36 31.80
CA SER A 283 -5.26 -8.48 32.12
C SER A 283 -4.48 -8.04 30.88
N TYR A 284 -3.92 -6.82 30.91
CA TYR A 284 -3.00 -6.32 29.89
C TYR A 284 -1.74 -7.21 29.74
N LYS A 285 -1.41 -8.02 30.76
CA LYS A 285 -0.27 -8.96 30.74
C LYS A 285 -0.50 -10.16 29.81
N GLU A 286 -1.76 -10.47 29.47
CA GLU A 286 -2.13 -11.59 28.60
C GLU A 286 -1.96 -11.27 27.11
N ILE A 287 -1.74 -9.99 26.76
CA ILE A 287 -1.52 -9.56 25.38
C ILE A 287 -0.20 -10.14 24.85
N ASN A 288 -0.31 -11.20 24.07
CA ASN A 288 0.81 -11.87 23.40
C ASN A 288 1.13 -11.26 22.04
N LEU A 289 2.42 -11.08 21.76
CA LEU A 289 2.90 -10.59 20.47
C LEU A 289 3.02 -11.75 19.46
N LEU A 290 2.77 -11.43 18.19
CA LEU A 290 3.05 -12.30 17.07
C LEU A 290 4.55 -12.60 17.02
N LYS A 291 4.88 -13.86 16.77
CA LYS A 291 6.25 -14.36 16.59
C LYS A 291 6.67 -14.19 15.13
N GLN A 292 7.98 -14.03 14.93
CA GLN A 292 8.57 -13.92 13.60
C GLN A 292 8.18 -15.10 12.72
N GLY A 293 7.45 -14.82 11.64
CA GLY A 293 7.00 -15.81 10.68
C GLY A 293 5.53 -16.24 10.86
N ASP A 294 4.84 -15.73 11.87
CA ASP A 294 3.39 -15.92 12.05
C ASP A 294 2.61 -15.34 10.87
N LEU A 295 3.14 -14.30 10.21
CA LEU A 295 2.61 -13.76 8.97
C LEU A 295 3.65 -13.76 7.85
N ARG A 296 3.18 -13.94 6.61
CA ARG A 296 4.03 -13.89 5.41
C ARG A 296 4.72 -12.52 5.24
N ASN A 297 4.06 -11.45 5.71
CA ASN A 297 4.59 -10.10 5.62
C ASN A 297 5.12 -9.65 7.00
N PRO A 298 6.44 -9.62 7.23
CA PRO A 298 7.03 -9.27 8.52
C PRO A 298 6.76 -7.81 8.92
N LEU A 299 6.50 -6.91 7.96
CA LEU A 299 6.12 -5.53 8.26
C LEU A 299 4.73 -5.47 8.89
N VAL A 300 3.79 -6.29 8.40
CA VAL A 300 2.43 -6.36 8.95
C VAL A 300 2.47 -6.93 10.36
N GLU A 301 3.26 -7.98 10.57
CA GLU A 301 3.51 -8.57 11.89
C GLU A 301 4.05 -7.52 12.87
N GLN A 302 5.06 -6.75 12.45
CA GLN A 302 5.60 -5.66 13.25
C GLN A 302 4.53 -4.60 13.59
N ILE A 303 3.69 -4.20 12.64
CA ILE A 303 2.66 -3.18 12.86
C ILE A 303 1.58 -3.67 13.83
N ILE A 304 1.13 -4.92 13.70
CA ILE A 304 0.20 -5.53 14.65
C ILE A 304 0.81 -5.56 16.05
N ASN A 305 2.07 -5.97 16.16
CA ASN A 305 2.75 -5.98 17.45
C ASN A 305 2.88 -4.59 18.07
N GLU A 306 3.25 -3.56 17.30
CA GLU A 306 3.32 -2.19 17.82
C GLU A 306 1.93 -1.68 18.24
N ALA A 307 0.85 -2.04 17.53
CA ALA A 307 -0.52 -1.71 17.92
C ALA A 307 -0.95 -2.42 19.21
N LEU A 308 -0.67 -3.73 19.35
CA LEU A 308 -0.97 -4.50 20.55
C LEU A 308 -0.20 -3.96 21.78
N VAL A 309 1.07 -3.60 21.60
CA VAL A 309 1.86 -2.97 22.66
C VAL A 309 1.31 -1.60 23.02
N LEU A 310 0.89 -0.79 22.04
CA LEU A 310 0.26 0.51 22.31
C LEU A 310 -1.03 0.34 23.12
N ILE A 311 -1.91 -0.59 22.74
CA ILE A 311 -3.15 -0.88 23.49
C ILE A 311 -2.84 -1.32 24.91
N ARG A 312 -1.83 -2.18 25.07
CA ARG A 312 -1.35 -2.63 26.39
C ARG A 312 -0.87 -1.46 27.23
N ASP A 313 -0.06 -0.57 26.66
CA ASP A 313 0.51 0.58 27.37
C ASP A 313 -0.58 1.60 27.73
N ILE A 314 -1.59 1.80 26.86
CA ILE A 314 -2.81 2.59 27.16
C ILE A 314 -3.60 1.97 28.31
N TRP A 315 -3.93 0.67 28.23
CA TRP A 315 -4.66 -0.03 29.29
C TRP A 315 -3.91 0.06 30.62
N LYS A 316 -2.60 -0.17 30.62
CA LYS A 316 -1.76 -0.02 31.81
C LYS A 316 -1.81 1.41 32.37
N ASN A 317 -1.70 2.44 31.52
CA ASN A 317 -1.62 3.83 31.96
C ASN A 317 -2.94 4.37 32.53
N TYR A 318 -4.07 4.00 31.93
CA TYR A 318 -5.40 4.46 32.38
C TYR A 318 -6.06 3.51 33.38
N GLY A 319 -5.50 2.32 33.61
CA GLY A 319 -6.05 1.30 34.51
C GLY A 319 -7.35 0.64 34.03
N ILE A 320 -7.87 1.04 32.86
CA ILE A 320 -9.17 0.63 32.34
C ILE A 320 -8.98 -0.18 31.06
N LYS A 321 -9.64 -1.35 31.01
CA LYS A 321 -9.71 -2.17 29.80
C LYS A 321 -10.58 -1.44 28.77
N PRO A 322 -10.13 -1.27 27.51
CA PRO A 322 -10.98 -0.70 26.48
C PRO A 322 -12.27 -1.51 26.29
N ASN A 323 -13.41 -0.84 26.19
CA ASN A 323 -14.70 -1.49 25.87
C ASN A 323 -14.85 -1.76 24.37
N GLU A 324 -14.32 -0.86 23.54
CA GLU A 324 -14.41 -0.92 22.09
C GLU A 324 -13.06 -0.50 21.48
N ILE A 325 -12.67 -1.13 20.37
CA ILE A 325 -11.49 -0.75 19.59
C ILE A 325 -11.94 -0.47 18.15
N ARG A 326 -11.78 0.79 17.74
CA ARG A 326 -12.03 1.24 16.36
C ARG A 326 -10.70 1.39 15.63
N VAL A 327 -10.58 0.79 14.45
CA VAL A 327 -9.35 0.84 13.65
C VAL A 327 -9.59 1.27 12.21
N GLU A 328 -8.73 2.14 11.71
CA GLU A 328 -8.63 2.40 10.27
C GLU A 328 -7.59 1.45 9.67
N LEU A 329 -8.03 0.58 8.76
CA LEU A 329 -7.14 -0.37 8.12
C LEU A 329 -6.50 0.26 6.88
N ALA A 330 -5.21 0.54 6.96
CA ALA A 330 -4.46 1.11 5.84
C ALA A 330 -4.35 0.09 4.68
N ARG A 331 -4.99 0.42 3.55
CA ARG A 331 -4.98 -0.39 2.32
C ARG A 331 -3.58 -0.61 1.75
N ASP A 332 -2.61 0.23 2.13
CA ASP A 332 -1.23 0.20 1.66
C ASP A 332 -0.30 -0.80 2.37
N LEU A 333 -0.75 -1.40 3.49
CA LEU A 333 0.06 -2.33 4.29
C LEU A 333 0.45 -3.61 3.53
N LYS A 334 -0.30 -3.94 2.48
CA LYS A 334 -0.03 -5.07 1.58
C LYS A 334 1.04 -4.78 0.52
N ASN A 335 1.28 -3.51 0.20
CA ASN A 335 2.11 -3.12 -0.93
C ASN A 335 3.59 -3.37 -0.58
N SER A 336 4.31 -4.06 -1.46
CA SER A 336 5.76 -4.22 -1.40
C SER A 336 6.46 -2.86 -1.45
N ALA A 337 7.73 -2.80 -1.04
CA ALA A 337 8.52 -1.56 -1.11
C ALA A 337 8.54 -0.95 -2.53
N LYS A 338 8.60 -1.80 -3.57
CA LYS A 338 8.55 -1.38 -4.97
C LYS A 338 7.18 -0.79 -5.35
N GLU A 339 6.09 -1.45 -4.98
CA GLU A 339 4.74 -0.95 -5.25
C GLU A 339 4.47 0.37 -4.52
N ARG A 340 4.90 0.51 -3.26
CA ARG A 340 4.80 1.77 -2.51
C ARG A 340 5.59 2.90 -3.16
N ALA A 341 6.80 2.62 -3.65
CA ALA A 341 7.60 3.63 -4.36
C ALA A 341 6.91 4.07 -5.67
N THR A 342 6.31 3.13 -6.40
CA THR A 342 5.52 3.43 -7.62
C THR A 342 4.28 4.26 -7.29
N ILE A 343 3.52 3.90 -6.25
CA ILE A 343 2.34 4.64 -5.81
C ILE A 343 2.73 6.05 -5.35
N HIS A 344 3.79 6.18 -4.55
CA HIS A 344 4.28 7.46 -4.08
C HIS A 344 4.72 8.36 -5.24
N LYS A 345 5.50 7.81 -6.19
CA LYS A 345 5.90 8.53 -7.40
C LYS A 345 4.67 8.99 -8.19
N ARG A 346 3.73 8.07 -8.46
CA ARG A 346 2.48 8.39 -9.16
C ARG A 346 1.65 9.46 -8.44
N ASN A 347 1.53 9.39 -7.12
CA ASN A 347 0.80 10.38 -6.33
C ASN A 347 1.48 11.76 -6.38
N LYS A 348 2.82 11.81 -6.32
CA LYS A 348 3.59 13.04 -6.45
C LYS A 348 3.45 13.66 -7.85
N ASP A 349 3.54 12.83 -8.89
CA ASP A 349 3.38 13.25 -10.28
C ASP A 349 1.95 13.79 -10.48
N ASN A 350 0.93 13.08 -9.99
CA ASN A 350 -0.47 13.51 -10.01
C ASN A 350 -0.68 14.84 -9.25
N GLN A 351 -0.04 15.03 -8.10
CA GLN A 351 -0.15 16.27 -7.34
C GLN A 351 0.47 17.45 -8.10
N THR A 352 1.59 17.23 -8.77
CA THR A 352 2.26 18.24 -9.61
C THR A 352 1.36 18.63 -10.79
N ILE A 353 0.79 17.65 -11.49
CA ILE A 353 -0.17 17.86 -12.58
C ILE A 353 -1.40 18.63 -12.06
N ASN A 354 -1.98 18.21 -10.92
CA ASN A 354 -3.13 18.89 -10.32
C ASN A 354 -2.86 20.37 -10.03
N ASN A 355 -1.65 20.71 -9.56
CA ASN A 355 -1.29 22.09 -9.26
C ASN A 355 -1.21 22.93 -10.53
N LYS A 356 -0.57 22.41 -11.59
CA LYS A 356 -0.52 23.08 -12.91
C LYS A 356 -1.93 23.31 -13.47
N ILE A 357 -2.80 22.29 -13.41
CA ILE A 357 -4.18 22.42 -13.89
C ILE A 357 -4.96 23.48 -13.11
N LYS A 358 -4.75 23.58 -11.79
CA LYS A 358 -5.36 24.64 -10.98
C LYS A 358 -4.88 26.02 -11.42
N GLU A 359 -3.61 26.17 -11.76
CA GLU A 359 -3.05 27.42 -12.32
C GLU A 359 -3.71 27.74 -13.67
N THR A 360 -3.85 26.77 -14.56
CA THR A 360 -4.58 26.92 -15.84
C THR A 360 -6.03 27.34 -15.64
N LEU A 361 -6.76 26.74 -14.70
CA LEU A 361 -8.15 27.10 -14.41
C LEU A 361 -8.30 28.54 -13.90
N VAL A 362 -7.40 28.97 -13.02
CA VAL A 362 -7.35 30.35 -12.52
C VAL A 362 -7.08 31.32 -13.66
N LYS A 363 -6.09 31.02 -14.53
CA LYS A 363 -5.76 31.84 -15.70
C LYS A 363 -6.96 32.03 -16.64
N ASN A 364 -7.73 30.97 -16.87
CA ASN A 364 -8.90 30.99 -17.76
C ASN A 364 -10.19 31.49 -17.10
N LYS A 365 -10.11 32.08 -15.89
CA LYS A 365 -11.28 32.56 -15.11
C LYS A 365 -12.37 31.49 -14.92
N LYS A 366 -11.97 30.21 -14.85
CA LYS A 366 -12.89 29.08 -14.63
C LYS A 366 -12.89 28.66 -13.17
N GLU A 367 -14.00 28.07 -12.73
CA GLU A 367 -14.16 27.62 -11.35
C GLU A 367 -13.19 26.47 -11.01
N LEU A 368 -12.55 26.55 -9.85
CA LEU A 368 -11.72 25.48 -9.27
C LEU A 368 -12.61 24.35 -8.70
N SER A 369 -13.29 23.62 -9.59
CA SER A 369 -14.10 22.45 -9.25
C SER A 369 -13.37 21.15 -9.58
N LEU A 370 -13.70 20.06 -8.88
CA LEU A 370 -13.15 18.73 -9.17
C LEU A 370 -13.49 18.27 -10.60
N ALA A 371 -14.69 18.62 -11.08
CA ALA A 371 -15.15 18.34 -12.44
C ALA A 371 -14.29 19.06 -13.50
N ASN A 372 -14.01 20.35 -13.31
CA ASN A 372 -13.18 21.12 -14.26
C ASN A 372 -11.72 20.62 -14.27
N ILE A 373 -11.19 20.24 -13.10
CA ILE A 373 -9.87 19.61 -13.01
C ILE A 373 -9.87 18.27 -13.76
N GLU A 374 -10.92 17.46 -13.64
CA GLU A 374 -11.05 16.19 -14.35
C GLU A 374 -11.16 16.40 -15.88
N LYS A 375 -11.97 17.36 -16.34
CA LYS A 375 -12.09 17.72 -17.77
C LYS A 375 -10.74 18.10 -18.38
N VAL A 376 -9.98 18.99 -17.74
CA VAL A 376 -8.64 19.40 -18.23
C VAL A 376 -7.67 18.23 -18.25
N LYS A 377 -7.69 17.35 -17.24
CA LYS A 377 -6.85 16.13 -17.25
C LYS A 377 -7.20 15.19 -18.40
N LEU A 378 -8.49 14.97 -18.65
CA LEU A 378 -8.94 14.12 -19.74
C LEU A 378 -8.54 14.75 -21.07
N TRP A 379 -8.73 16.05 -21.22
CA TRP A 379 -8.34 16.81 -22.40
C TRP A 379 -6.84 16.71 -22.71
N GLU A 380 -5.96 16.97 -21.74
CA GLU A 380 -4.50 16.82 -21.90
C GLU A 380 -4.11 15.37 -22.23
N ALA A 381 -4.73 14.40 -21.56
CA ALA A 381 -4.44 12.98 -21.77
C ALA A 381 -4.80 12.47 -23.17
N GLN A 382 -5.73 13.15 -23.86
CA GLN A 382 -6.20 12.80 -25.20
C GLN A 382 -5.56 13.65 -26.29
N ARG A 383 -4.50 14.40 -25.98
CA ARG A 383 -3.85 15.36 -26.90
C ARG A 383 -4.85 16.36 -27.49
N HIS A 384 -5.87 16.71 -26.71
CA HIS A 384 -6.90 17.68 -27.06
C HIS A 384 -7.85 17.24 -28.17
N LEU A 385 -7.86 15.94 -28.53
CA LEU A 385 -8.75 15.39 -29.55
C LEU A 385 -9.92 14.62 -28.90
N SER A 386 -11.07 14.64 -29.55
CA SER A 386 -12.19 13.77 -29.20
C SER A 386 -11.86 12.32 -29.56
N PRO A 387 -12.07 11.36 -28.64
CA PRO A 387 -11.77 9.95 -28.88
C PRO A 387 -12.68 9.31 -29.95
N TYR A 388 -13.83 9.92 -30.25
CA TYR A 388 -14.87 9.32 -31.10
C TYR A 388 -14.95 9.94 -32.49
N THR A 389 -14.66 11.23 -32.60
CA THR A 389 -14.76 11.98 -33.85
C THR A 389 -13.38 12.40 -34.39
N GLY A 390 -12.34 12.37 -33.55
CA GLY A 390 -11.01 12.88 -33.88
C GLY A 390 -10.91 14.40 -33.94
N GLN A 391 -12.01 15.12 -33.70
CA GLN A 391 -12.02 16.57 -33.80
C GLN A 391 -11.26 17.21 -32.63
N PRO A 392 -10.55 18.33 -32.86
CA PRO A 392 -9.93 19.07 -31.78
C PRO A 392 -10.99 19.66 -30.86
N ILE A 393 -10.74 19.59 -29.55
CA ILE A 393 -11.57 20.17 -28.50
C ILE A 393 -10.89 21.49 -28.07
N PRO A 394 -11.45 22.66 -28.39
CA PRO A 394 -10.88 23.93 -27.95
C PRO A 394 -10.97 24.08 -26.42
N LEU A 395 -9.92 24.62 -25.78
CA LEU A 395 -9.91 24.82 -24.32
C LEU A 395 -11.03 25.80 -23.87
N SER A 396 -11.40 26.76 -24.71
CA SER A 396 -12.52 27.69 -24.46
C SER A 396 -13.85 26.96 -24.28
N ASP A 397 -14.06 25.93 -25.09
CA ASP A 397 -15.31 25.20 -25.25
C ASP A 397 -15.34 23.94 -24.37
N LEU A 398 -14.19 23.47 -23.89
CA LEU A 398 -14.07 22.31 -22.99
C LEU A 398 -15.00 22.39 -21.76
N PHE A 399 -15.26 23.60 -21.28
CA PHE A 399 -16.09 23.86 -20.11
C PHE A 399 -17.57 24.09 -20.45
N ASP A 400 -17.93 24.15 -21.73
CA ASP A 400 -19.30 24.25 -22.21
C ASP A 400 -19.99 22.90 -22.06
N LYS A 401 -21.00 22.86 -21.18
CA LYS A 401 -21.74 21.64 -20.86
C LYS A 401 -22.72 21.22 -21.95
N GLU A 402 -23.03 22.09 -22.90
CA GLU A 402 -23.88 21.72 -24.04
C GLU A 402 -23.07 21.09 -25.18
N LYS A 403 -21.76 21.34 -25.21
CA LYS A 403 -20.86 20.81 -26.24
C LYS A 403 -20.10 19.57 -25.81
N TYR A 404 -19.49 19.58 -24.63
CA TYR A 404 -18.57 18.52 -24.21
C TYR A 404 -18.87 17.97 -22.82
N ASP A 405 -18.83 16.64 -22.73
CA ASP A 405 -19.11 15.92 -21.50
C ASP A 405 -18.16 14.72 -21.29
N VAL A 406 -18.08 14.26 -20.04
CA VAL A 406 -17.23 13.14 -19.66
C VAL A 406 -18.00 11.84 -19.88
N ASP A 407 -17.60 11.06 -20.88
CA ASP A 407 -18.14 9.73 -21.12
C ASP A 407 -17.42 8.65 -20.30
N HIS A 408 -18.19 7.65 -19.86
CA HIS A 408 -17.67 6.39 -19.36
C HIS A 408 -17.52 5.39 -20.51
N ILE A 409 -16.26 5.14 -20.90
CA ILE A 409 -15.89 4.29 -22.05
C ILE A 409 -16.65 2.97 -22.03
N ILE A 410 -16.66 2.32 -20.86
CA ILE A 410 -17.55 1.22 -20.54
C ILE A 410 -18.58 1.75 -19.54
N PRO A 411 -19.89 1.65 -19.81
CA PRO A 411 -20.92 2.25 -18.98
C PRO A 411 -20.84 1.84 -17.50
N ILE A 412 -21.00 2.80 -16.59
CA ILE A 412 -21.00 2.54 -15.13
C ILE A 412 -22.02 1.47 -14.75
N SER A 413 -23.21 1.49 -15.34
CA SER A 413 -24.28 0.52 -15.08
C SER A 413 -23.91 -0.92 -15.44
N ARG A 414 -22.84 -1.12 -16.23
CA ARG A 414 -22.37 -2.43 -16.71
C ARG A 414 -21.03 -2.85 -16.10
N TYR A 415 -20.14 -1.91 -15.78
CA TYR A 415 -18.76 -2.18 -15.34
C TYR A 415 -18.41 -1.62 -13.95
N PHE A 416 -19.28 -0.77 -13.37
CA PHE A 416 -19.14 -0.20 -12.01
C PHE A 416 -17.79 0.48 -11.71
N ASP A 417 -17.07 0.93 -12.75
CA ASP A 417 -15.77 1.58 -12.64
C ASP A 417 -15.88 3.07 -13.01
N ASP A 418 -15.84 3.93 -12.00
CA ASP A 418 -15.80 5.39 -12.14
C ASP A 418 -14.35 5.94 -12.17
N SER A 419 -13.34 5.08 -12.33
CA SER A 419 -11.95 5.51 -12.36
C SER A 419 -11.63 6.35 -13.59
N PHE A 420 -10.61 7.22 -13.45
CA PHE A 420 -10.09 8.01 -14.56
C PHE A 420 -9.69 7.19 -15.80
N THR A 421 -9.35 5.92 -15.62
CA THR A 421 -9.01 5.00 -16.73
C THR A 421 -10.22 4.56 -17.56
N ASN A 422 -11.44 4.70 -17.02
CA ASN A 422 -12.68 4.41 -17.72
C ASN A 422 -13.42 5.68 -18.19
N LYS A 423 -12.80 6.85 -18.08
CA LYS A 423 -13.38 8.14 -18.49
C LYS A 423 -12.66 8.75 -19.69
N VAL A 424 -13.40 9.43 -20.54
CA VAL A 424 -12.91 10.26 -21.66
C VAL A 424 -13.72 11.55 -21.76
N ILE A 425 -13.18 12.61 -22.34
CA ILE A 425 -13.99 13.78 -22.72
C ILE A 425 -14.34 13.67 -24.20
N SER A 426 -15.62 13.79 -24.54
CA SER A 426 -16.14 13.76 -25.91
C SER A 426 -17.30 14.75 -26.09
N GLU A 427 -17.78 14.90 -27.31
CA GLU A 427 -18.99 15.67 -27.62
C GLU A 427 -20.19 15.06 -26.89
N LYS A 428 -21.02 15.92 -26.27
CA LYS A 428 -22.19 15.50 -25.49
C LYS A 428 -23.20 14.73 -26.36
N SER A 429 -23.41 15.19 -27.60
CA SER A 429 -24.29 14.52 -28.57
C SER A 429 -23.86 13.09 -28.90
N VAL A 430 -22.55 12.88 -29.10
CA VAL A 430 -21.97 11.56 -29.40
C VAL A 430 -21.98 10.65 -28.17
N ASN A 431 -21.71 11.21 -26.99
CA ASN A 431 -21.83 10.50 -25.71
C ASN A 431 -23.27 9.99 -25.49
N GLN A 432 -24.26 10.86 -25.67
CA GLN A 432 -25.68 10.52 -25.55
C GLN A 432 -26.11 9.44 -26.54
N GLU A 433 -25.61 9.49 -27.78
CA GLU A 433 -25.90 8.45 -28.78
C GLU A 433 -25.25 7.11 -28.40
N LYS A 434 -23.99 7.10 -27.93
CA LYS A 434 -23.32 5.89 -27.45
C LYS A 434 -24.12 5.22 -26.33
N ALA A 435 -24.67 6.01 -25.40
CA ALA A 435 -25.52 5.56 -24.31
C ALA A 435 -24.90 4.39 -23.52
N ASN A 436 -25.68 3.33 -23.23
CA ASN A 436 -25.25 2.19 -22.44
C ASN A 436 -24.43 1.13 -23.23
N ARG A 437 -23.74 1.54 -24.29
CA ARG A 437 -22.86 0.69 -25.12
C ARG A 437 -21.39 0.91 -24.76
N THR A 438 -20.55 -0.11 -24.94
CA THR A 438 -19.10 0.11 -24.95
C THR A 438 -18.70 0.90 -26.20
N ALA A 439 -17.52 1.53 -26.18
CA ALA A 439 -17.03 2.23 -27.36
C ALA A 439 -16.96 1.30 -28.61
N MET A 440 -16.51 0.05 -28.47
CA MET A 440 -16.51 -0.91 -29.59
C MET A 440 -17.90 -1.28 -30.07
N GLU A 441 -18.86 -1.51 -29.17
CA GLU A 441 -20.26 -1.79 -29.54
C GLU A 441 -20.88 -0.60 -30.29
N TYR A 442 -20.47 0.63 -29.96
CA TYR A 442 -20.91 1.83 -30.66
C TYR A 442 -20.37 1.91 -32.09
N PHE A 443 -19.06 1.67 -32.28
CA PHE A 443 -18.44 1.68 -33.62
C PHE A 443 -18.76 0.46 -34.49
N GLU A 444 -19.27 -0.63 -33.91
CA GLU A 444 -19.80 -1.77 -34.68
C GLU A 444 -21.17 -1.48 -35.29
N VAL A 445 -21.97 -0.63 -34.64
CA VAL A 445 -23.29 -0.23 -35.12
C VAL A 445 -23.20 1.03 -36.01
N GLY A 446 -22.25 1.93 -35.72
CA GLY A 446 -22.11 3.22 -36.38
C GLY A 446 -23.11 4.27 -35.87
N SER A 447 -22.96 5.51 -36.37
CA SER A 447 -23.91 6.61 -36.14
C SER A 447 -24.57 6.99 -37.45
N LEU A 448 -25.89 7.22 -37.41
CA LEU A 448 -26.67 7.74 -38.54
C LEU A 448 -26.87 9.27 -38.45
N LYS A 449 -26.53 9.87 -37.30
CA LYS A 449 -26.79 11.29 -37.01
C LYS A 449 -25.54 12.14 -36.98
N TYR A 450 -24.40 11.59 -36.55
CA TYR A 450 -23.19 12.35 -36.32
C TYR A 450 -22.01 11.73 -37.08
N SER A 451 -21.12 12.59 -37.57
CA SER A 451 -19.88 12.15 -38.22
C SER A 451 -18.90 11.65 -37.16
N ILE A 452 -18.75 10.34 -37.06
CA ILE A 452 -17.80 9.65 -36.17
C ILE A 452 -16.79 8.87 -37.00
N PHE A 453 -15.70 8.43 -36.38
CA PHE A 453 -14.74 7.53 -37.05
C PHE A 453 -15.39 6.24 -37.54
N THR A 454 -14.84 5.66 -38.62
CA THR A 454 -15.09 4.24 -38.91
C THR A 454 -14.44 3.36 -37.84
N LYS A 455 -14.86 2.09 -37.72
CA LYS A 455 -14.26 1.13 -36.78
C LYS A 455 -12.74 1.05 -36.93
N GLU A 456 -12.23 1.02 -38.15
CA GLU A 456 -10.80 0.95 -38.46
C GLU A 456 -10.08 2.24 -38.05
N GLN A 457 -10.68 3.40 -38.33
CA GLN A 457 -10.14 4.71 -37.95
C GLN A 457 -10.12 4.89 -36.42
N PHE A 458 -11.18 4.47 -35.73
CA PHE A 458 -11.26 4.49 -34.28
C PHE A 458 -10.18 3.61 -33.66
N ILE A 459 -9.99 2.38 -34.16
CA ILE A 459 -8.93 1.47 -33.69
C ILE A 459 -7.55 2.10 -33.91
N ALA A 460 -7.30 2.70 -35.08
CA ALA A 460 -6.05 3.39 -35.38
C ALA A 460 -5.80 4.56 -34.42
N HIS A 461 -6.78 5.45 -34.26
CA HIS A 461 -6.73 6.59 -33.35
C HIS A 461 -6.47 6.15 -31.89
N VAL A 462 -7.19 5.13 -31.42
CA VAL A 462 -7.02 4.60 -30.06
C VAL A 462 -5.63 3.98 -29.86
N ASN A 463 -5.07 3.31 -30.87
CA ASN A 463 -3.72 2.74 -30.81
C ASN A 463 -2.62 3.81 -30.81
N GLU A 464 -2.85 4.94 -31.48
CA GLU A 464 -1.89 6.03 -31.59
C GLU A 464 -1.86 6.90 -30.31
N TYR A 465 -3.03 7.27 -29.79
CA TYR A 465 -3.12 8.30 -28.73
C TYR A 465 -3.37 7.75 -27.32
N PHE A 466 -3.83 6.50 -27.18
CA PHE A 466 -4.18 5.92 -25.87
C PHE A 466 -3.31 4.71 -25.53
N SER A 467 -3.02 4.51 -24.25
CA SER A 467 -2.22 3.38 -23.77
C SER A 467 -2.78 2.73 -22.50
N GLY A 468 -2.27 1.54 -22.17
CA GLY A 468 -2.60 0.82 -20.94
C GLY A 468 -4.08 0.43 -20.81
N VAL A 469 -4.63 0.58 -19.59
CA VAL A 469 -6.00 0.17 -19.26
C VAL A 469 -7.04 0.98 -20.04
N LYS A 470 -6.81 2.28 -20.26
CA LYS A 470 -7.74 3.14 -21.00
C LYS A 470 -7.88 2.70 -22.46
N ARG A 471 -6.75 2.40 -23.13
CA ARG A 471 -6.75 1.78 -24.47
C ARG A 471 -7.50 0.45 -24.48
N LYS A 472 -7.23 -0.40 -23.48
CA LYS A 472 -7.91 -1.70 -23.36
C LYS A 472 -9.43 -1.54 -23.20
N ASN A 473 -9.89 -0.56 -22.43
CA ASN A 473 -11.31 -0.29 -22.23
C ASN A 473 -11.97 0.27 -23.51
N LEU A 474 -11.29 1.18 -24.23
CA LEU A 474 -11.78 1.74 -25.50
C LEU A 474 -11.93 0.66 -26.58
N LEU A 475 -11.04 -0.33 -26.60
CA LEU A 475 -11.07 -1.46 -27.53
C LEU A 475 -11.76 -2.71 -26.95
N ALA A 476 -12.47 -2.58 -25.83
CA ALA A 476 -13.10 -3.72 -25.18
C ALA A 476 -14.34 -4.19 -25.96
N THR A 477 -14.24 -5.37 -26.57
CA THR A 477 -15.36 -6.06 -27.21
C THR A 477 -16.30 -6.76 -26.22
N SER A 478 -15.92 -6.80 -24.94
CA SER A 478 -16.73 -7.33 -23.84
C SER A 478 -16.38 -6.65 -22.53
N ILE A 479 -17.34 -6.59 -21.59
CA ILE A 479 -17.14 -6.00 -20.26
C ILE A 479 -16.09 -6.86 -19.50
N PRO A 480 -14.97 -6.28 -19.04
CA PRO A 480 -13.96 -7.02 -18.28
C PRO A 480 -14.50 -7.51 -16.92
N GLU A 481 -14.01 -8.67 -16.44
CA GLU A 481 -14.20 -9.07 -15.04
C GLU A 481 -13.52 -8.03 -14.12
N ASP A 482 -14.27 -7.55 -13.12
CA ASP A 482 -13.88 -6.47 -12.22
C ASP A 482 -12.49 -6.74 -11.57
N PRO A 483 -11.44 -5.97 -11.92
CA PRO A 483 -10.11 -6.12 -11.32
C PRO A 483 -10.10 -5.73 -9.83
N VAL A 484 -11.11 -5.00 -9.34
CA VAL A 484 -11.29 -4.64 -7.93
C VAL A 484 -11.60 -5.88 -7.09
N GLN A 485 -12.39 -6.84 -7.58
CA GLN A 485 -12.65 -8.11 -6.88
C GLN A 485 -11.37 -8.91 -6.60
N ARG A 486 -10.37 -8.84 -7.50
CA ARG A 486 -9.08 -9.52 -7.33
C ARG A 486 -8.20 -8.83 -6.30
N GLN A 487 -8.25 -7.49 -6.22
CA GLN A 487 -7.51 -6.71 -5.20
C GLN A 487 -8.16 -6.71 -3.81
N ILE A 488 -9.49 -6.90 -3.72
CA ILE A 488 -10.26 -7.01 -2.47
C ILE A 488 -9.91 -8.30 -1.71
N LYS A 489 -9.71 -9.42 -2.43
CA LYS A 489 -9.40 -10.73 -1.83
C LYS A 489 -8.08 -10.75 -1.05
N ASP A 490 -7.04 -10.07 -1.55
CA ASP A 490 -5.73 -10.07 -0.89
C ASP A 490 -5.63 -9.07 0.29
N THR A 491 -6.52 -8.08 0.38
CA THR A 491 -6.63 -7.17 1.55
C THR A 491 -7.36 -7.77 2.74
N GLN A 492 -8.18 -8.81 2.52
CA GLN A 492 -8.98 -9.41 3.59
C GLN A 492 -8.13 -10.08 4.65
N TYR A 493 -7.05 -10.79 4.30
CA TYR A 493 -6.34 -11.58 5.32
C TYR A 493 -5.64 -10.73 6.39
N ILE A 494 -5.09 -9.56 6.04
CA ILE A 494 -4.46 -8.64 7.01
C ILE A 494 -5.52 -8.04 7.93
N ALA A 495 -6.62 -7.56 7.35
CA ALA A 495 -7.76 -7.02 8.08
C ALA A 495 -8.35 -8.05 9.05
N ILE A 496 -8.51 -9.29 8.59
CA ILE A 496 -8.99 -10.42 9.38
C ILE A 496 -8.02 -10.68 10.53
N ARG A 497 -6.70 -10.78 10.26
CA ARG A 497 -5.72 -11.06 11.31
C ARG A 497 -5.65 -9.96 12.37
N VAL A 498 -5.67 -8.69 11.95
CA VAL A 498 -5.73 -7.55 12.88
C VAL A 498 -6.98 -7.66 13.75
N LYS A 499 -8.14 -7.90 13.14
CA LYS A 499 -9.41 -8.06 13.85
C LYS A 499 -9.35 -9.24 14.82
N GLU A 500 -8.82 -10.39 14.42
CA GLU A 500 -8.67 -11.57 15.28
C GLU A 500 -7.84 -11.29 16.54
N GLU A 501 -6.72 -10.56 16.42
CA GLU A 501 -5.90 -10.22 17.59
C GLU A 501 -6.58 -9.19 18.49
N LEU A 502 -7.31 -8.22 17.92
CA LEU A 502 -8.07 -7.23 18.70
C LEU A 502 -9.33 -7.84 19.35
N ASN A 503 -9.95 -8.82 18.72
CA ASN A 503 -11.12 -9.52 19.24
C ASN A 503 -10.80 -10.24 20.56
N LYS A 504 -9.56 -10.73 20.74
CA LYS A 504 -9.12 -11.31 22.03
C LYS A 504 -9.19 -10.32 23.19
N ILE A 505 -9.17 -9.02 22.90
CA ILE A 505 -9.20 -7.97 23.91
C ILE A 505 -10.66 -7.62 24.23
N VAL A 506 -11.42 -7.19 23.21
CA VAL A 506 -12.75 -6.56 23.42
C VAL A 506 -13.94 -7.38 22.92
N GLY A 507 -13.69 -8.52 22.26
CA GLY A 507 -14.72 -9.36 21.65
C GLY A 507 -15.06 -8.94 20.22
N ASN A 508 -15.72 -9.86 19.50
CA ASN A 508 -15.98 -9.75 18.06
C ASN A 508 -16.86 -8.54 17.68
N GLU A 509 -17.84 -8.22 18.52
CA GLU A 509 -18.80 -7.14 18.27
C GLU A 509 -18.18 -5.76 18.50
N ASN A 510 -17.14 -5.68 19.34
CA ASN A 510 -16.54 -4.42 19.80
C ASN A 510 -15.26 -4.03 19.05
N VAL A 511 -14.90 -4.78 17.99
CA VAL A 511 -13.88 -4.34 17.03
C VAL A 511 -14.56 -3.81 15.78
N LYS A 512 -14.51 -2.48 15.60
CA LYS A 512 -15.07 -1.80 14.43
C LYS A 512 -13.95 -1.33 13.50
N THR A 513 -14.26 -1.29 12.21
CA THR A 513 -13.32 -0.85 11.18
C THR A 513 -13.90 0.30 10.38
N THR A 514 -13.09 1.29 10.06
CA THR A 514 -13.46 2.40 9.16
C THR A 514 -12.45 2.52 8.00
N THR A 515 -12.76 3.39 7.05
CA THR A 515 -11.92 3.68 5.89
C THR A 515 -11.40 5.12 5.93
N GLY A 516 -10.23 5.35 5.37
CA GLY A 516 -9.64 6.70 5.34
C GLY A 516 -10.49 7.73 4.60
N SER A 517 -11.35 7.33 3.65
CA SER A 517 -12.28 8.27 3.01
C SER A 517 -13.34 8.80 3.97
N ILE A 518 -13.82 7.96 4.89
CA ILE A 518 -14.77 8.34 5.93
C ILE A 518 -14.06 9.22 6.96
N THR A 519 -12.87 8.81 7.42
CA THR A 519 -12.03 9.61 8.32
C THR A 519 -11.76 11.00 7.74
N ASP A 520 -11.39 11.08 6.45
CA ASP A 520 -11.12 12.34 5.76
C ASP A 520 -12.37 13.22 5.64
N TYR A 521 -13.53 12.63 5.34
CA TYR A 521 -14.80 13.37 5.27
C TYR A 521 -15.15 13.98 6.63
N LEU A 522 -15.17 13.15 7.69
CA LEU A 522 -15.52 13.59 9.04
C LEU A 522 -14.55 14.64 9.59
N ARG A 523 -13.23 14.46 9.38
CA ARG A 523 -12.22 15.44 9.80
C ARG A 523 -12.42 16.82 9.15
N ASN A 524 -12.80 16.85 7.87
CA ASN A 524 -13.10 18.09 7.16
C ASN A 524 -14.42 18.70 7.65
N HIS A 525 -15.44 17.86 7.86
CA HIS A 525 -16.77 18.30 8.25
C HIS A 525 -16.82 18.85 9.68
N TRP A 526 -16.15 18.20 10.63
CA TRP A 526 -16.02 18.67 12.02
C TRP A 526 -14.98 19.79 12.21
N GLY A 527 -14.45 20.37 11.13
CA GLY A 527 -13.58 21.55 11.17
C GLY A 527 -12.14 21.32 11.63
N LEU A 528 -11.73 20.08 11.95
CA LEU A 528 -10.37 19.78 12.42
C LEU A 528 -9.30 20.05 11.37
N THR A 529 -9.60 19.86 10.09
CA THR A 529 -8.66 20.18 9.00
C THR A 529 -8.28 21.67 9.01
N ASP A 530 -9.23 22.55 9.28
CA ASP A 530 -8.97 24.00 9.28
C ASP A 530 -8.20 24.43 10.53
N LYS A 531 -8.52 23.85 11.71
CA LYS A 531 -7.70 24.03 12.92
C LYS A 531 -6.26 23.55 12.73
N PHE A 532 -6.06 22.43 12.04
CA PHE A 532 -4.73 21.89 11.77
C PHE A 532 -3.94 22.74 10.76
N LYS A 533 -4.60 23.33 9.76
CA LYS A 533 -3.96 24.34 8.89
C LYS A 533 -3.50 25.56 9.68
N LEU A 534 -4.34 26.06 10.60
CA LEU A 534 -3.99 27.20 11.44
C LEU A 534 -2.77 26.88 12.30
N LEU A 535 -2.72 25.69 12.92
CA LEU A 535 -1.58 25.22 13.70
C LEU A 535 -0.27 25.13 12.89
N LEU A 536 -0.36 24.84 11.59
CA LEU A 536 0.80 24.72 10.70
C LEU A 536 1.14 26.01 9.96
N LYS A 537 0.32 27.06 10.09
CA LYS A 537 0.45 28.33 9.35
C LYS A 537 1.83 28.96 9.56
N GLU A 538 2.28 29.04 10.81
CA GLU A 538 3.59 29.63 11.18
C GLU A 538 4.76 28.99 10.42
N ARG A 539 4.70 27.68 10.18
CA ARG A 539 5.74 26.93 9.46
C ARG A 539 5.81 27.31 7.98
N TYR A 540 4.67 27.60 7.36
CA TYR A 540 4.61 28.09 5.99
C TYR A 540 4.99 29.57 5.87
N GLU A 541 4.62 30.38 6.86
CA GLU A 541 5.05 31.79 6.92
C GLU A 541 6.57 31.89 7.05
N ALA A 542 7.19 31.11 7.94
CA ALA A 542 8.65 31.05 8.06
C ALA A 542 9.35 30.63 6.76
N LEU A 543 8.72 29.76 5.95
CA LEU A 543 9.25 29.39 4.64
C LEU A 543 9.16 30.57 3.64
N LEU A 544 8.08 31.36 3.69
CA LEU A 544 7.88 32.52 2.83
C LEU A 544 8.79 33.70 3.18
N GLU A 545 9.42 33.71 4.36
CA GLU A 545 10.47 34.67 4.71
C GLU A 545 11.87 34.25 4.20
N SER A 546 12.00 33.07 3.59
CA SER A 546 13.27 32.63 3.00
C SER A 546 13.51 33.28 1.63
N GLU A 547 14.47 34.21 1.55
CA GLU A 547 14.90 34.82 0.28
C GLU A 547 15.28 33.77 -0.77
N LYS A 548 16.06 32.76 -0.37
CA LYS A 548 16.47 31.64 -1.23
C LYS A 548 15.27 30.89 -1.83
N PHE A 549 14.19 30.75 -1.06
CA PHE A 549 12.97 30.09 -1.56
C PHE A 549 12.30 30.95 -2.62
N LEU A 550 12.03 32.21 -2.30
CA LEU A 550 11.33 33.15 -3.16
C LEU A 550 12.09 33.39 -4.46
N GLU A 551 13.42 33.52 -4.39
CA GLU A 551 14.28 33.65 -5.56
C GLU A 551 14.20 32.42 -6.47
N SER A 552 14.25 31.22 -5.91
CA SER A 552 14.09 29.99 -6.69
C SER A 552 12.72 29.90 -7.37
N GLU A 553 11.66 30.42 -6.76
CA GLU A 553 10.31 30.40 -7.35
C GLU A 553 10.18 31.49 -8.44
N TYR A 554 10.80 32.66 -8.25
CA TYR A 554 10.89 33.71 -9.26
C TYR A 554 11.67 33.25 -10.50
N ASP A 555 12.80 32.57 -10.33
CA ASP A 555 13.58 31.99 -11.44
C ASP A 555 12.76 30.98 -12.26
N ASN A 556 11.92 30.20 -11.59
CA ASN A 556 11.03 29.25 -12.25
C ASN A 556 9.92 29.98 -13.02
N TYR A 557 9.33 31.01 -12.43
CA TYR A 557 8.37 31.88 -13.09
C TYR A 557 8.97 32.51 -14.35
N LYS A 558 10.18 33.07 -14.26
CA LYS A 558 10.85 33.74 -15.37
C LYS A 558 11.13 32.78 -16.53
N LYS A 559 11.63 31.58 -16.23
CA LYS A 559 11.82 30.51 -17.23
C LYS A 559 10.52 30.07 -17.91
N ASP A 560 9.45 29.92 -17.13
CA ASP A 560 8.14 29.55 -17.67
C ASP A 560 7.58 30.66 -18.56
N PHE A 561 7.68 31.92 -18.13
CA PHE A 561 7.28 33.09 -18.90
C PHE A 561 8.03 33.17 -20.23
N ASP A 562 9.36 33.08 -20.20
CA ASP A 562 10.20 33.13 -21.41
C ASP A 562 9.90 31.95 -22.35
N SER A 563 9.64 30.75 -21.81
CA SER A 563 9.26 29.58 -22.60
C SER A 563 7.89 29.76 -23.28
N ARG A 564 6.90 30.31 -22.57
CA ARG A 564 5.57 30.56 -23.14
C ARG A 564 5.61 31.67 -24.18
N LYS A 565 6.36 32.74 -23.92
CA LYS A 565 6.60 33.79 -24.90
C LYS A 565 7.16 33.21 -26.21
N LYS A 566 8.20 32.38 -26.10
CA LYS A 566 8.78 31.70 -27.26
C LYS A 566 7.79 30.77 -27.98
N GLU A 567 7.00 29.99 -27.25
CA GLU A 567 5.97 29.11 -27.85
C GLU A 567 4.90 29.91 -28.63
N TYR A 568 4.51 31.07 -28.11
CA TYR A 568 3.53 31.95 -28.77
C TYR A 568 4.14 32.63 -30.00
N GLU A 569 5.41 33.07 -29.92
CA GLU A 569 6.18 33.57 -31.06
C GLU A 569 6.33 32.52 -32.16
N GLU A 570 6.66 31.27 -31.82
CA GLU A 570 6.75 30.14 -32.76
C GLU A 570 5.40 29.78 -33.42
N LYS A 571 4.28 30.14 -32.79
CA LYS A 571 2.92 29.90 -33.29
C LYS A 571 2.28 31.13 -33.95
N GLU A 572 3.02 32.23 -34.07
CA GLU A 572 2.52 33.52 -34.59
C GLU A 572 1.30 34.08 -33.83
N ILE A 573 1.20 33.79 -32.52
CA ILE A 573 0.12 34.27 -31.65
C ILE A 573 0.63 35.45 -30.80
N LEU A 574 -0.18 36.52 -30.67
CA LEU A 574 0.15 37.66 -29.80
C LEU A 574 0.24 37.22 -28.33
N PHE A 575 1.38 37.49 -27.69
CA PHE A 575 1.61 37.20 -26.27
C PHE A 575 1.29 38.44 -25.42
N GLU A 576 0.12 38.45 -24.77
CA GLU A 576 -0.40 39.60 -24.01
C GLU A 576 -0.08 39.57 -22.50
N ASP A 577 0.56 38.50 -22.00
CA ASP A 577 0.86 38.39 -20.57
C ASP A 577 1.96 39.40 -20.18
N GLN A 578 1.67 40.25 -19.19
CA GLN A 578 2.64 41.19 -18.62
C GLN A 578 3.69 40.46 -17.76
N GLU A 579 4.97 40.82 -17.94
CA GLU A 579 6.04 40.36 -17.06
C GLU A 579 5.98 41.10 -15.72
N LEU A 580 5.97 40.36 -14.62
CA LEU A 580 6.02 40.89 -13.27
C LEU A 580 7.47 41.14 -12.86
N THR A 581 7.74 42.26 -12.19
CA THR A 581 9.01 42.47 -11.50
C THR A 581 9.17 41.48 -10.33
N LYS A 582 10.40 41.28 -9.84
CA LYS A 582 10.68 40.38 -8.71
C LYS A 582 9.86 40.75 -7.46
N GLU A 583 9.69 42.03 -7.18
CA GLU A 583 8.95 42.52 -6.02
C GLU A 583 7.44 42.28 -6.17
N GLU A 584 6.88 42.60 -7.33
CA GLU A 584 5.46 42.35 -7.65
C GLU A 584 5.14 40.86 -7.60
N PHE A 585 5.99 40.02 -8.21
CA PHE A 585 5.84 38.57 -8.17
C PHE A 585 5.88 38.05 -6.73
N ILE A 586 6.86 38.48 -5.91
CA ILE A 586 6.97 38.00 -4.53
C ILE A 586 5.72 38.36 -3.72
N LYS A 587 5.23 39.60 -3.85
CA LYS A 587 4.02 40.06 -3.16
C LYS A 587 2.81 39.21 -3.57
N GLU A 588 2.56 39.09 -4.87
CA GLU A 588 1.44 38.30 -5.40
C GLU A 588 1.58 36.82 -5.03
N TYR A 589 2.81 36.28 -5.05
CA TYR A 589 3.08 34.90 -4.68
C TYR A 589 2.75 34.66 -3.20
N LYS A 590 3.22 35.51 -2.28
CA LYS A 590 2.92 35.40 -0.84
C LYS A 590 1.40 35.44 -0.59
N GLU A 591 0.71 36.41 -1.19
CA GLU A 591 -0.75 36.57 -1.07
C GLU A 591 -1.51 35.36 -1.62
N ASN A 592 -1.08 34.79 -2.75
CA ASN A 592 -1.71 33.59 -3.32
C ASN A 592 -1.32 32.30 -2.59
N TYR A 593 -0.15 32.27 -1.93
CA TYR A 593 0.34 31.11 -1.22
C TYR A 593 -0.47 30.86 0.07
N ILE A 594 -0.76 31.91 0.84
CA ILE A 594 -1.62 31.85 2.03
C ILE A 594 -2.76 32.85 1.87
N ARG A 595 -3.97 32.35 1.65
CA ARG A 595 -5.16 33.20 1.46
C ARG A 595 -6.39 32.70 2.20
N TYR A 596 -7.32 33.61 2.41
CA TYR A 596 -8.66 33.30 2.92
C TYR A 596 -9.68 33.34 1.79
N LYS A 597 -10.52 32.31 1.71
CA LYS A 597 -11.69 32.30 0.82
C LYS A 597 -12.91 31.85 1.62
N LYS A 598 -13.94 32.70 1.69
CA LYS A 598 -15.15 32.44 2.49
C LYS A 598 -14.83 32.03 3.95
N ASN A 599 -13.95 32.80 4.62
CA ASN A 599 -13.42 32.52 5.97
C ASN A 599 -12.67 31.20 6.17
N LYS A 600 -12.31 30.48 5.09
CA LYS A 600 -11.47 29.28 5.15
C LYS A 600 -10.04 29.59 4.71
N LEU A 601 -9.08 29.13 5.52
CA LEU A 601 -7.66 29.22 5.24
C LEU A 601 -7.27 28.23 4.12
N ILE A 602 -6.64 28.76 3.08
CA ILE A 602 -6.08 28.01 1.96
C ILE A 602 -4.57 28.27 1.94
N ILE A 603 -3.80 27.18 2.03
CA ILE A 603 -2.33 27.20 1.94
C ILE A 603 -1.92 26.38 0.70
N LYS A 604 -1.16 26.99 -0.23
CA LYS A 604 -0.64 26.31 -1.43
C LYS A 604 0.31 25.19 -0.99
N GLY A 605 0.13 24.00 -1.56
CA GLY A 605 0.95 22.84 -1.20
C GLY A 605 0.67 22.25 0.19
N TRP A 606 -0.44 22.64 0.85
CA TRP A 606 -0.79 22.08 2.15
C TRP A 606 -0.94 20.56 2.14
N SER A 607 -0.41 19.92 3.18
CA SER A 607 -0.62 18.51 3.45
C SER A 607 -0.56 18.26 4.94
N LYS A 608 -1.56 17.58 5.51
CA LYS A 608 -1.52 17.14 6.92
C LYS A 608 -0.31 16.25 7.23
N ARG A 609 0.27 15.59 6.22
CA ARG A 609 1.34 14.58 6.38
C ARG A 609 2.71 15.18 6.72
N ILE A 610 2.86 16.50 6.68
CA ILE A 610 4.12 17.17 7.04
C ILE A 610 4.37 17.20 8.56
N ASP A 611 3.34 16.89 9.36
CA ASP A 611 3.39 16.89 10.83
C ASP A 611 2.80 15.59 11.40
N HIS A 612 3.50 14.93 12.31
CA HIS A 612 3.14 13.62 12.84
C HIS A 612 1.81 13.60 13.63
N ARG A 613 1.37 14.74 14.19
CA ARG A 613 0.12 14.83 14.98
C ARG A 613 -1.14 14.52 14.18
N HIS A 614 -1.07 14.53 12.84
CA HIS A 614 -2.19 14.11 12.00
C HIS A 614 -2.64 12.66 12.28
N HIS A 615 -1.74 11.77 12.72
CA HIS A 615 -2.10 10.40 13.10
C HIS A 615 -2.99 10.38 14.34
N ALA A 616 -2.74 11.25 15.33
CA ALA A 616 -3.57 11.38 16.52
C ALA A 616 -4.95 11.97 16.18
N ILE A 617 -4.99 12.97 15.29
CA ILE A 617 -6.26 13.51 14.77
C ILE A 617 -7.08 12.42 14.09
N ASP A 618 -6.46 11.68 13.17
CA ASP A 618 -7.13 10.61 12.44
C ASP A 618 -7.63 9.51 13.40
N ALA A 619 -6.82 9.13 14.41
CA ALA A 619 -7.22 8.17 15.44
C ALA A 619 -8.41 8.67 16.29
N LEU A 620 -8.45 9.96 16.63
CA LEU A 620 -9.58 10.55 17.36
C LEU A 620 -10.86 10.54 16.51
N ILE A 621 -10.76 10.87 15.22
CA ILE A 621 -11.89 10.79 14.29
C ILE A 621 -12.40 9.36 14.20
N VAL A 622 -11.50 8.38 14.06
CA VAL A 622 -11.84 6.96 14.04
C VAL A 622 -12.55 6.54 15.32
N ALA A 623 -12.07 6.98 16.48
CA ALA A 623 -12.73 6.74 17.77
C ALA A 623 -14.15 7.34 17.82
N CYS A 624 -14.37 8.52 17.25
CA CYS A 624 -15.68 9.17 17.18
C CYS A 624 -16.56 8.68 16.01
N THR A 625 -16.07 7.76 15.17
CA THR A 625 -16.81 7.29 13.99
C THR A 625 -17.73 6.12 14.35
N GLU A 626 -19.04 6.37 14.35
CA GLU A 626 -20.05 5.34 14.60
C GLU A 626 -20.50 4.60 13.33
N PRO A 627 -21.04 3.38 13.44
CA PRO A 627 -21.66 2.68 12.32
C PRO A 627 -22.76 3.48 11.61
N ALA A 628 -23.49 4.32 12.36
CA ALA A 628 -24.50 5.22 11.80
C ALA A 628 -23.88 6.26 10.84
N HIS A 629 -22.72 6.83 11.17
CA HIS A 629 -21.98 7.73 10.27
C HIS A 629 -21.57 7.01 8.99
N ILE A 630 -21.04 5.79 9.10
CA ILE A 630 -20.61 4.98 7.96
C ILE A 630 -21.79 4.68 7.04
N LYS A 631 -22.89 4.17 7.59
CA LYS A 631 -24.12 3.88 6.85
C LYS A 631 -24.65 5.13 6.17
N ARG A 632 -24.75 6.24 6.91
CA ARG A 632 -25.22 7.53 6.37
C ARG A 632 -24.34 8.02 5.22
N LEU A 633 -23.02 7.93 5.31
CA LEU A 633 -22.10 8.36 4.26
C LEU A 633 -22.17 7.47 3.02
N ASN A 634 -22.34 6.16 3.20
CA ASN A 634 -22.53 5.22 2.09
C ASN A 634 -23.87 5.44 1.39
N ASP A 635 -24.92 5.74 2.15
CA ASP A 635 -26.27 5.96 1.66
C ASP A 635 -26.50 7.43 1.21
N LEU A 636 -25.54 8.34 1.45
CA LEU A 636 -25.70 9.78 1.25
C LEU A 636 -26.13 10.12 -0.18
N ASN A 637 -25.49 9.50 -1.18
CA ASN A 637 -25.85 9.70 -2.58
C ASN A 637 -27.30 9.26 -2.86
N LYS A 638 -27.74 8.13 -2.29
CA LYS A 638 -29.11 7.64 -2.44
C LYS A 638 -30.11 8.56 -1.76
N VAL A 639 -29.84 8.99 -0.53
CA VAL A 639 -30.70 9.93 0.22
C VAL A 639 -30.83 11.28 -0.51
N LEU A 640 -29.74 11.79 -1.07
CA LEU A 640 -29.75 13.01 -1.86
C LEU A 640 -30.58 12.86 -3.14
N GLN A 641 -30.43 11.74 -3.86
CA GLN A 641 -31.22 11.44 -5.04
C GLN A 641 -32.71 11.31 -4.72
N ASP A 642 -33.06 10.56 -3.67
CA ASP A 642 -34.45 10.39 -3.22
C ASP A 642 -35.08 11.73 -2.81
N TRP A 643 -34.31 12.59 -2.13
CA TRP A 643 -34.76 13.93 -1.74
C TRP A 643 -34.99 14.84 -2.96
N LEU A 644 -34.04 14.87 -3.89
CA LEU A 644 -34.14 15.63 -5.14
C LEU A 644 -35.39 15.23 -5.93
N VAL A 645 -35.63 13.92 -6.08
CA VAL A 645 -36.82 13.40 -6.77
C VAL A 645 -38.12 13.77 -6.06
N LYS A 646 -38.12 13.81 -4.72
CA LYS A 646 -39.30 14.15 -3.92
C LYS A 646 -39.67 15.63 -4.01
N HIS A 647 -38.66 16.50 -4.10
CA HIS A 647 -38.86 17.97 -4.12
C HIS A 647 -38.65 18.54 -5.54
N LYS A 648 -38.58 17.67 -6.57
CA LYS A 648 -38.39 18.10 -7.95
C LYS A 648 -39.45 19.11 -8.41
N SER A 649 -40.69 18.93 -7.95
CA SER A 649 -41.80 19.83 -8.26
C SER A 649 -41.68 21.20 -7.60
N GLU A 650 -40.91 21.33 -6.52
CA GLU A 650 -40.69 22.60 -5.81
C GLU A 650 -39.65 23.47 -6.51
N PHE A 651 -38.62 22.85 -7.09
CA PHE A 651 -37.52 23.56 -7.74
C PHE A 651 -37.66 23.61 -9.26
N MET A 652 -38.27 22.58 -9.86
CA MET A 652 -38.37 22.38 -11.30
C MET A 652 -39.73 21.72 -11.66
N PRO A 653 -40.85 22.45 -11.53
CA PRO A 653 -42.22 21.93 -11.69
C PRO A 653 -42.50 21.28 -13.05
N ASN A 654 -41.77 21.66 -14.11
CA ASN A 654 -41.97 21.17 -15.47
C ASN A 654 -40.89 20.18 -15.93
N PHE A 655 -40.12 19.60 -15.02
CA PHE A 655 -39.05 18.65 -15.37
C PHE A 655 -39.59 17.23 -15.57
N GLU A 656 -39.49 16.73 -16.81
CA GLU A 656 -39.97 15.41 -17.25
C GLU A 656 -38.83 14.38 -17.49
N GLY A 657 -37.57 14.76 -17.25
CA GLY A 657 -36.41 13.91 -17.49
C GLY A 657 -36.15 12.83 -16.42
N SER A 658 -35.12 12.02 -16.66
CA SER A 658 -34.68 10.96 -15.75
C SER A 658 -34.02 11.50 -14.46
N ASN A 659 -33.88 10.67 -13.42
CA ASN A 659 -33.22 11.08 -12.16
C ASN A 659 -31.76 11.55 -12.39
N SER A 660 -31.08 11.01 -13.40
CA SER A 660 -29.73 11.40 -13.79
C SER A 660 -29.70 12.81 -14.38
N GLU A 661 -30.67 13.11 -15.26
CA GLU A 661 -30.86 14.42 -15.88
C GLU A 661 -31.27 15.49 -14.85
N LEU A 662 -32.01 15.12 -13.79
CA LEU A 662 -32.43 16.05 -12.74
C LEU A 662 -31.25 16.74 -12.05
N LEU A 663 -30.17 16.00 -11.78
CA LEU A 663 -28.97 16.55 -11.14
C LEU A 663 -28.21 17.49 -12.08
N GLU A 664 -28.15 17.17 -13.36
CA GLU A 664 -27.51 18.00 -14.39
C GLU A 664 -28.26 19.31 -14.59
N GLU A 665 -29.59 19.24 -14.64
CA GLU A 665 -30.47 20.40 -14.80
C GLU A 665 -30.35 21.36 -13.60
N ILE A 666 -30.32 20.82 -12.38
CA ILE A 666 -30.06 21.60 -11.15
C ILE A 666 -28.69 22.28 -11.18
N LEU A 667 -27.66 21.63 -11.73
CA LEU A 667 -26.31 22.21 -11.85
C LEU A 667 -26.21 23.31 -12.91
N SER A 668 -27.21 23.41 -13.78
CA SER A 668 -27.34 24.40 -14.85
C SER A 668 -28.25 25.58 -14.47
N LEU A 669 -28.94 25.51 -13.33
CA LEU A 669 -29.72 26.62 -12.77
C LEU A 669 -28.86 27.87 -12.47
N PRO A 670 -29.46 29.08 -12.49
CA PRO A 670 -28.82 30.32 -12.06
C PRO A 670 -28.20 30.20 -10.66
N GLU A 671 -27.09 30.91 -10.41
CA GLU A 671 -26.29 30.73 -9.17
C GLU A 671 -27.12 30.90 -7.88
N LYS A 672 -28.13 31.77 -7.89
CA LYS A 672 -29.02 32.04 -6.76
C LYS A 672 -29.89 30.82 -6.43
N ASP A 673 -30.61 30.27 -7.40
CA ASP A 673 -31.55 29.15 -7.21
C ASP A 673 -30.78 27.85 -6.93
N ARG A 674 -29.67 27.67 -7.65
CA ARG A 674 -28.71 26.60 -7.40
C ARG A 674 -28.16 26.66 -5.96
N ARG A 675 -27.86 27.86 -5.44
CA ARG A 675 -27.42 28.04 -4.05
C ARG A 675 -28.51 27.70 -3.04
N GLU A 676 -29.77 28.05 -3.29
CA GLU A 676 -30.88 27.69 -2.39
C GLU A 676 -31.02 26.17 -2.28
N ILE A 677 -31.03 25.47 -3.41
CA ILE A 677 -31.08 24.01 -3.46
C ILE A 677 -29.85 23.40 -2.78
N PHE A 678 -28.64 23.88 -3.07
CA PHE A 678 -27.42 23.37 -2.42
C PHE A 678 -27.38 23.65 -0.91
N THR A 679 -27.95 24.77 -0.45
CA THR A 679 -28.04 25.08 0.99
C THR A 679 -28.98 24.12 1.70
N GLN A 680 -30.07 23.70 1.05
CA GLN A 680 -30.95 22.65 1.57
C GLN A 680 -30.28 21.27 1.54
N ILE A 681 -29.53 20.96 0.48
CA ILE A 681 -28.73 19.74 0.34
C ILE A 681 -27.61 19.66 1.39
N ASP A 682 -26.98 20.79 1.73
CA ASP A 682 -25.91 20.85 2.71
C ASP A 682 -26.39 20.47 4.12
N LYS A 683 -27.70 20.61 4.43
CA LYS A 683 -28.30 20.06 5.65
C LYS A 683 -28.24 18.52 5.70
N PHE A 684 -28.32 17.83 4.56
CA PHE A 684 -28.17 16.37 4.50
C PHE A 684 -26.73 15.92 4.70
N ARG A 685 -25.78 16.76 4.30
CA ARG A 685 -24.33 16.56 4.50
C ARG A 685 -23.87 16.92 5.92
N ALA A 686 -24.69 17.62 6.69
CA ALA A 686 -24.42 17.96 8.07
C ALA A 686 -24.39 16.71 8.96
N ILE A 687 -23.21 16.37 9.47
CA ILE A 687 -23.01 15.35 10.51
C ILE A 687 -22.71 16.10 11.80
N GLU A 688 -23.50 15.83 12.83
CA GLU A 688 -23.30 16.44 14.14
C GLU A 688 -21.89 16.18 14.65
N MET A 689 -21.34 17.18 15.34
CA MET A 689 -20.05 17.02 15.99
C MET A 689 -20.21 16.07 17.18
N PRO A 690 -19.16 15.32 17.55
CA PRO A 690 -19.21 14.42 18.69
C PRO A 690 -19.65 15.10 20.00
N TRP A 691 -19.24 16.36 20.19
CA TRP A 691 -19.73 17.24 21.26
C TRP A 691 -19.55 18.72 20.89
N LYS A 692 -20.19 19.61 21.67
CA LYS A 692 -20.07 21.07 21.48
C LYS A 692 -18.65 21.54 21.79
N GLY A 693 -18.05 22.31 20.88
CA GLY A 693 -16.67 22.80 21.02
C GLY A 693 -15.59 21.75 20.75
N PHE A 694 -15.96 20.63 20.12
CA PHE A 694 -15.03 19.57 19.71
C PHE A 694 -13.75 20.10 19.02
N PRO A 695 -13.83 20.92 17.95
CA PRO A 695 -12.61 21.35 17.25
C PRO A 695 -11.71 22.26 18.08
N GLU A 696 -12.27 23.11 18.96
CA GLU A 696 -11.50 23.99 19.85
C GLU A 696 -10.74 23.18 20.92
N GLN A 697 -11.38 22.18 21.52
CA GLN A 697 -10.73 21.34 22.53
C GLN A 697 -9.63 20.48 21.92
N VAL A 698 -9.87 19.94 20.72
CA VAL A 698 -8.84 19.19 19.98
C VAL A 698 -7.65 20.10 19.67
N GLU A 699 -7.87 21.33 19.22
CA GLU A 699 -6.79 22.28 18.97
C GLU A 699 -5.90 22.51 20.20
N GLN A 700 -6.48 22.68 21.39
CA GLN A 700 -5.70 22.83 22.62
C GLN A 700 -4.91 21.56 22.94
N LYS A 701 -5.54 20.39 22.86
CA LYS A 701 -4.87 19.11 23.14
C LYS A 701 -3.75 18.80 22.15
N LEU A 702 -3.87 19.18 20.88
CA LEU A 702 -2.80 19.01 19.89
C LEU A 702 -1.52 19.79 20.23
N LYS A 703 -1.61 20.86 21.02
CA LYS A 703 -0.45 21.63 21.48
C LYS A 703 0.28 20.93 22.62
N GLU A 704 -0.39 20.04 23.35
CA GLU A 704 0.18 19.24 24.46
C GLU A 704 0.80 17.91 24.00
N ILE A 705 0.59 17.49 22.74
CA ILE A 705 1.09 16.20 22.24
C ILE A 705 2.59 16.24 21.99
N ILE A 706 3.32 15.36 22.68
CA ILE A 706 4.69 14.97 22.32
C ILE A 706 4.65 13.68 21.50
N ILE A 707 5.33 13.71 20.36
CA ILE A 707 5.38 12.57 19.44
C ILE A 707 6.49 11.64 19.88
N SER A 708 6.14 10.40 20.22
CA SER A 708 7.12 9.37 20.55
C SER A 708 7.78 8.78 19.29
N HIS A 709 9.10 8.74 19.29
CA HIS A 709 9.95 8.21 18.23
C HIS A 709 10.75 7.07 18.81
N LYS A 710 10.67 5.89 18.21
CA LYS A 710 11.42 4.72 18.69
C LYS A 710 12.91 4.88 18.37
N PRO A 711 13.81 4.99 19.36
CA PRO A 711 15.24 5.09 19.09
C PRO A 711 15.76 3.86 18.35
N LYS A 712 16.61 4.07 17.35
CA LYS A 712 17.15 2.99 16.53
C LYS A 712 18.38 2.39 17.18
N ASP A 713 18.15 1.45 18.09
CA ASP A 713 19.24 0.63 18.64
C ASP A 713 19.58 -0.52 17.67
N LYS A 714 20.73 -0.40 17.03
CA LYS A 714 21.23 -1.35 16.04
C LYS A 714 21.99 -2.52 16.67
N LEU A 715 22.35 -2.43 17.95
CA LEU A 715 23.20 -3.39 18.64
C LEU A 715 22.51 -3.88 19.91
N LEU A 716 21.87 -5.05 19.86
CA LEU A 716 21.05 -5.54 20.97
C LEU A 716 21.68 -6.74 21.66
N LEU A 717 21.46 -6.83 22.98
CA LEU A 717 21.68 -8.04 23.75
C LEU A 717 20.31 -8.67 24.03
N GLN A 718 20.10 -9.90 23.57
CA GLN A 718 18.82 -10.61 23.74
C GLN A 718 19.06 -12.09 24.05
N TYR A 719 18.08 -12.73 24.67
CA TYR A 719 18.12 -14.17 24.92
C TYR A 719 17.72 -14.96 23.66
N ASN A 720 18.43 -16.06 23.38
CA ASN A 720 18.06 -17.04 22.35
C ASN A 720 16.95 -17.98 22.88
N LYS A 721 16.49 -18.93 22.05
CA LYS A 721 15.47 -19.92 22.46
C LYS A 721 15.96 -20.86 23.56
N ALA A 722 17.27 -21.05 23.69
CA ALA A 722 17.90 -21.88 24.72
C ALA A 722 18.12 -21.13 26.05
N GLY A 723 17.81 -19.83 26.11
CA GLY A 723 18.01 -18.99 27.29
C GLY A 723 19.41 -18.35 27.41
N ASP A 724 20.26 -18.44 26.39
CA ASP A 724 21.57 -17.79 26.37
C ASP A 724 21.49 -16.36 25.82
N ARG A 725 22.25 -15.44 26.41
CA ARG A 725 22.35 -14.08 25.91
C ARG A 725 23.25 -14.03 24.67
N GLN A 726 22.79 -13.35 23.62
CA GLN A 726 23.48 -13.21 22.34
C GLN A 726 23.39 -11.76 21.83
N ILE A 727 24.38 -11.39 21.01
CA ILE A 727 24.38 -10.12 20.29
C ILE A 727 23.52 -10.25 19.03
N LYS A 728 22.56 -9.35 18.84
CA LYS A 728 21.78 -9.22 17.62
C LYS A 728 22.08 -7.89 16.93
N LEU A 729 22.54 -7.98 15.69
CA LEU A 729 22.81 -6.83 14.83
C LEU A 729 21.55 -6.46 14.04
N ARG A 730 21.25 -5.16 13.96
CA ARG A 730 20.12 -4.59 13.20
C ARG A 730 20.60 -3.44 12.32
N GLY A 731 21.60 -3.71 11.49
CA GLY A 731 22.14 -2.72 10.56
C GLY A 731 23.23 -3.30 9.67
N GLN A 732 23.59 -2.57 8.63
CA GLN A 732 24.73 -2.88 7.79
C GLN A 732 26.02 -2.42 8.47
N LEU A 733 26.98 -3.33 8.66
CA LEU A 733 28.26 -3.02 9.32
C LEU A 733 29.18 -2.14 8.45
N HIS A 734 29.21 -2.39 7.14
CA HIS A 734 30.01 -1.64 6.19
C HIS A 734 29.33 -1.60 4.81
N GLU A 735 29.67 -0.63 3.98
CA GLU A 735 29.17 -0.58 2.60
C GLU A 735 29.62 -1.82 1.80
N GLY A 736 28.83 -2.22 0.80
CA GLY A 736 29.14 -3.39 -0.03
C GLY A 736 30.29 -3.18 -1.02
N THR A 737 30.73 -1.94 -1.21
CA THR A 737 31.85 -1.61 -2.10
C THR A 737 33.17 -2.02 -1.46
N LEU A 738 33.94 -2.84 -2.16
CA LEU A 738 35.27 -3.25 -1.76
C LEU A 738 36.32 -2.34 -2.41
N TYR A 739 37.29 -1.93 -1.60
CA TYR A 739 38.42 -1.10 -2.00
C TYR A 739 39.71 -1.90 -1.85
N GLY A 740 40.71 -1.58 -2.66
CA GLY A 740 42.07 -2.09 -2.52
C GLY A 740 43.07 -0.95 -2.43
N ILE A 741 44.35 -1.28 -2.30
CA ILE A 741 45.45 -0.30 -2.34
C ILE A 741 46.06 -0.26 -3.74
N SER A 742 46.32 0.94 -4.25
CA SER A 742 47.07 1.20 -5.47
C SER A 742 48.02 2.35 -5.20
N GLN A 743 49.33 2.18 -5.46
CA GLN A 743 50.36 3.20 -5.19
C GLN A 743 50.26 3.78 -3.75
N GLY A 744 50.04 2.91 -2.75
CA GLY A 744 49.92 3.30 -1.34
C GLY A 744 48.62 4.03 -0.96
N LYS A 745 47.65 4.16 -1.87
CA LYS A 745 46.37 4.86 -1.63
C LYS A 745 45.16 3.99 -1.93
N GLU A 746 44.05 4.29 -1.27
CA GLU A 746 42.78 3.58 -1.40
C GLU A 746 42.17 3.81 -2.79
N ALA A 747 41.84 2.74 -3.49
CA ALA A 747 41.33 2.77 -4.86
C ALA A 747 40.28 1.68 -5.12
N TYR A 748 39.45 1.91 -6.12
CA TYR A 748 38.43 0.97 -6.58
C TYR A 748 38.20 1.11 -8.09
N ARG A 749 37.54 0.12 -8.70
CA ARG A 749 37.20 0.15 -10.13
C ARG A 749 35.79 0.67 -10.35
N ILE A 750 35.63 1.50 -11.37
CA ILE A 750 34.32 2.00 -11.83
C ILE A 750 34.13 1.71 -13.32
N PRO A 751 32.92 1.28 -13.74
CA PRO A 751 32.57 1.20 -15.17
C PRO A 751 32.57 2.57 -15.83
N LEU A 752 33.04 2.64 -17.07
CA LEU A 752 33.03 3.88 -17.87
C LEU A 752 31.61 4.40 -18.10
N THR A 753 30.62 3.51 -18.23
CA THR A 753 29.20 3.88 -18.36
C THR A 753 28.66 4.70 -17.17
N LYS A 754 29.31 4.68 -16.00
CA LYS A 754 28.89 5.54 -14.88
C LYS A 754 29.20 7.02 -15.11
N PHE A 755 30.13 7.34 -16.01
CA PHE A 755 30.54 8.71 -16.32
C PHE A 755 29.46 9.51 -17.07
N SER A 756 28.48 8.85 -17.71
CA SER A 756 27.30 9.50 -18.32
C SER A 756 26.23 9.91 -17.30
N GLY A 757 26.33 9.44 -16.05
CA GLY A 757 25.27 9.66 -15.05
C GLY A 757 25.11 11.13 -14.66
N LYS A 758 23.86 11.64 -14.63
CA LYS A 758 23.55 13.02 -14.18
C LYS A 758 24.11 13.36 -12.80
N LYS A 759 24.10 12.40 -11.86
CA LYS A 759 24.63 12.55 -10.49
C LYS A 759 26.13 12.28 -10.34
N PHE A 760 26.80 11.94 -11.44
CA PHE A 760 28.22 11.62 -11.43
C PHE A 760 29.03 12.84 -11.88
N ALA A 761 29.97 13.29 -11.04
CA ALA A 761 30.85 14.41 -11.35
C ALA A 761 32.03 13.92 -12.22
N THR A 762 31.76 13.78 -13.52
CA THR A 762 32.64 13.20 -14.54
C THR A 762 34.06 13.76 -14.47
N GLU A 763 34.23 15.08 -14.56
CA GLU A 763 35.55 15.74 -14.54
C GLU A 763 36.34 15.46 -13.26
N LYS A 764 35.71 15.59 -12.08
CA LYS A 764 36.35 15.31 -10.78
C LYS A 764 36.76 13.84 -10.63
N ASN A 765 36.02 12.93 -11.25
CA ASN A 765 36.34 11.50 -11.20
C ASN A 765 37.39 11.10 -12.24
N ILE A 766 37.46 11.78 -13.38
CA ILE A 766 38.57 11.63 -14.34
C ILE A 766 39.90 11.99 -13.65
N GLN A 767 39.94 13.11 -12.92
CA GLN A 767 41.13 13.53 -12.16
C GLN A 767 41.59 12.53 -11.09
N LYS A 768 40.70 11.65 -10.63
CA LYS A 768 41.01 10.60 -9.66
C LYS A 768 41.48 9.29 -10.29
N ILE A 769 41.51 9.19 -11.63
CA ILE A 769 41.99 7.97 -12.32
C ILE A 769 43.44 7.73 -11.94
N VAL A 770 43.72 6.49 -11.53
CA VAL A 770 45.04 6.09 -11.02
C VAL A 770 46.12 6.17 -12.10
N SER A 771 45.77 5.84 -13.34
CA SER A 771 46.68 5.93 -14.49
C SER A 771 46.65 7.34 -15.08
N PRO A 772 47.77 8.11 -15.05
CA PRO A 772 47.83 9.43 -15.65
C PRO A 772 47.52 9.42 -17.15
N PHE A 773 47.99 8.38 -17.85
CA PHE A 773 47.71 8.15 -19.28
C PHE A 773 46.20 8.06 -19.54
N LEU A 774 45.50 7.16 -18.84
CA LEU A 774 44.06 6.99 -19.03
C LEU A 774 43.27 8.22 -18.58
N SER A 775 43.74 8.92 -17.53
CA SER A 775 43.15 10.18 -17.08
C SER A 775 43.19 11.24 -18.18
N GLY A 776 44.35 11.46 -18.80
CA GLY A 776 44.50 12.42 -19.89
C GLY A 776 43.71 12.02 -21.13
N PHE A 777 43.77 10.74 -21.51
CA PHE A 777 43.08 10.23 -22.69
C PHE A 777 41.55 10.35 -22.57
N ILE A 778 40.99 9.97 -21.43
CA ILE A 778 39.54 10.07 -21.18
C ILE A 778 39.09 11.53 -21.05
N ALA A 779 39.93 12.42 -20.51
CA ALA A 779 39.64 13.85 -20.48
C ALA A 779 39.56 14.45 -21.89
N ASN A 780 40.46 14.05 -22.79
CA ASN A 780 40.45 14.51 -24.18
C ASN A 780 39.24 13.95 -24.94
N HIS A 781 38.92 12.66 -24.77
CA HIS A 781 37.70 12.08 -25.35
C HIS A 781 36.44 12.83 -24.91
N LEU A 782 36.32 13.21 -23.63
CA LEU A 782 35.17 14.02 -23.17
C LEU A 782 35.11 15.40 -23.85
N LYS A 783 36.27 16.05 -24.07
CA LYS A 783 36.33 17.35 -24.75
C LYS A 783 35.90 17.26 -26.22
N GLU A 784 36.25 16.18 -26.91
CA GLU A 784 35.87 15.94 -28.31
C GLU A 784 34.34 15.86 -28.49
N TYR A 785 33.63 15.40 -27.46
CA TYR A 785 32.17 15.41 -27.41
C TYR A 785 31.60 16.72 -26.83
N ASN A 786 32.33 17.83 -26.89
CA ASN A 786 31.92 19.14 -26.35
C ASN A 786 31.50 19.08 -24.86
N ASN A 787 32.18 18.25 -24.06
CA ASN A 787 31.88 17.97 -22.66
C ASN A 787 30.48 17.35 -22.40
N LYS A 788 29.82 16.84 -23.44
CA LYS A 788 28.56 16.09 -23.31
C LYS A 788 28.83 14.66 -22.87
N LYS A 789 28.89 14.46 -21.55
CA LYS A 789 29.19 13.17 -20.93
C LYS A 789 28.21 12.04 -21.30
N GLU A 790 26.96 12.36 -21.62
CA GLU A 790 25.94 11.38 -22.00
C GLU A 790 26.27 10.71 -23.34
N GLU A 791 26.81 11.49 -24.28
CA GLU A 791 27.23 11.02 -25.61
C GLU A 791 28.60 10.34 -25.53
N ALA A 792 29.58 10.99 -24.87
CA ALA A 792 30.96 10.52 -24.76
C ALA A 792 31.11 9.14 -24.09
N PHE A 793 30.23 8.83 -23.12
CA PHE A 793 30.24 7.58 -22.36
C PHE A 793 28.99 6.71 -22.61
N SER A 794 28.36 6.89 -23.78
CA SER A 794 27.38 5.96 -24.34
C SER A 794 28.05 4.65 -24.78
N ALA A 795 27.28 3.64 -25.21
CA ALA A 795 27.86 2.41 -25.73
C ALA A 795 28.77 2.69 -26.95
N GLU A 796 28.30 3.54 -27.87
CA GLU A 796 29.04 3.98 -29.05
C GLU A 796 30.25 4.85 -28.68
N GLY A 797 30.09 5.80 -27.75
CA GLY A 797 31.19 6.64 -27.28
C GLY A 797 32.31 5.86 -26.60
N ILE A 798 31.99 4.79 -25.86
CA ILE A 798 32.98 3.88 -25.26
C ILE A 798 33.66 3.01 -26.32
N MET A 799 32.94 2.59 -27.37
CA MET A 799 33.55 1.89 -28.50
C MET A 799 34.54 2.80 -29.23
N ASP A 800 34.16 4.04 -29.52
CA ASP A 800 35.03 5.04 -30.14
C ASP A 800 36.30 5.31 -29.30
N LEU A 801 36.14 5.52 -27.99
CA LEU A 801 37.26 5.64 -27.06
C LEU A 801 38.24 4.46 -27.15
N ASN A 802 37.71 3.23 -27.20
CA ASN A 802 38.53 2.02 -27.26
C ASN A 802 39.21 1.83 -28.62
N ASN A 803 38.56 2.22 -29.72
CA ASN A 803 39.17 2.24 -31.05
C ASN A 803 40.35 3.21 -31.09
N LYS A 804 40.20 4.40 -30.50
CA LYS A 804 41.30 5.37 -30.39
C LYS A 804 42.45 4.85 -29.51
N LEU A 805 42.14 4.18 -28.41
CA LEU A 805 43.14 3.52 -27.56
C LEU A 805 43.92 2.43 -28.30
N ALA A 806 43.27 1.66 -29.17
CA ALA A 806 43.91 0.65 -30.01
C ALA A 806 44.82 1.26 -31.09
N GLN A 807 44.60 2.51 -31.48
CA GLN A 807 45.39 3.22 -32.49
C GLN A 807 46.41 4.21 -31.90
N TYR A 808 46.55 4.24 -30.56
CA TYR A 808 47.42 5.19 -29.87
C TYR A 808 48.89 5.07 -30.31
N ARG A 809 49.52 6.23 -30.61
CA ARG A 809 50.95 6.37 -30.90
C ARG A 809 51.63 7.22 -29.83
N ASN A 810 52.84 6.85 -29.44
CA ASN A 810 53.62 7.63 -28.47
C ASN A 810 54.20 8.92 -29.10
N GLU A 811 54.89 9.73 -28.30
CA GLU A 811 55.53 10.99 -28.74
C GLU A 811 56.58 10.81 -29.85
N LYS A 812 57.09 9.59 -30.06
CA LYS A 812 58.03 9.23 -31.13
C LYS A 812 57.33 8.70 -32.40
N GLY A 813 55.99 8.69 -32.43
CA GLY A 813 55.19 8.20 -33.56
C GLY A 813 55.03 6.67 -33.61
N GLU A 814 55.54 5.92 -32.63
CA GLU A 814 55.45 4.47 -32.57
C GLU A 814 54.05 4.03 -32.12
N LEU A 815 53.47 3.05 -32.80
CA LEU A 815 52.18 2.47 -32.42
C LEU A 815 52.32 1.70 -31.10
N LYS A 816 51.63 2.14 -30.05
CA LYS A 816 51.56 1.49 -28.74
C LYS A 816 50.10 1.25 -28.38
N PRO A 817 49.45 0.23 -28.98
CA PRO A 817 48.03 -0.03 -28.78
C PRO A 817 47.76 -0.36 -27.31
N HIS A 818 46.71 0.23 -26.74
CA HIS A 818 46.23 -0.12 -25.41
C HIS A 818 45.05 -1.09 -25.51
N THR A 819 45.00 -2.05 -24.60
CA THR A 819 43.86 -2.99 -24.52
C THR A 819 42.53 -2.27 -24.26
N PRO A 820 41.40 -2.73 -24.84
CA PRO A 820 40.11 -2.11 -24.58
C PRO A 820 39.77 -2.08 -23.09
N ILE A 821 39.23 -0.96 -22.63
CA ILE A 821 38.80 -0.73 -21.25
C ILE A 821 37.29 -0.62 -21.18
N SER A 822 36.70 -1.36 -20.25
CA SER A 822 35.30 -1.21 -19.83
C SER A 822 35.18 -0.58 -18.43
N THR A 823 36.26 -0.64 -17.65
CA THR A 823 36.36 -0.08 -16.30
C THR A 823 37.70 0.61 -16.10
N VAL A 824 37.72 1.63 -15.24
CA VAL A 824 38.94 2.34 -14.85
C VAL A 824 39.11 2.30 -13.34
N LYS A 825 40.36 2.23 -12.88
CA LYS A 825 40.69 2.31 -11.45
C LYS A 825 40.80 3.78 -11.05
N ILE A 826 40.08 4.17 -10.01
CA ILE A 826 40.10 5.53 -9.45
C ILE A 826 40.46 5.50 -7.95
N TYR A 827 41.11 6.56 -7.49
CA TYR A 827 41.35 6.79 -6.06
C TYR A 827 40.05 7.13 -5.35
N TYR A 828 39.88 6.60 -4.13
CA TYR A 828 38.72 6.88 -3.28
C TYR A 828 38.67 8.37 -2.89
N LYS A 829 39.77 8.85 -2.31
CA LYS A 829 40.00 10.26 -2.02
C LYS A 829 40.81 10.93 -3.13
N ASP A 830 40.62 12.24 -3.25
CA ASP A 830 41.41 13.06 -4.16
C ASP A 830 42.87 13.12 -3.69
N PRO A 831 43.85 12.62 -4.48
CA PRO A 831 45.25 12.61 -4.11
C PRO A 831 45.83 14.00 -3.83
N SER A 832 45.25 15.06 -4.39
CA SER A 832 45.73 16.44 -4.28
C SER A 832 45.33 17.14 -2.98
N LYS A 833 44.40 16.58 -2.21
CA LYS A 833 43.81 17.22 -1.02
C LYS A 833 44.37 16.75 0.33
N ASN A 834 45.37 15.88 0.34
CA ASN A 834 45.97 15.39 1.59
C ASN A 834 46.95 16.41 2.19
N LYS A 835 46.59 16.99 3.35
CA LYS A 835 47.53 17.71 4.22
C LYS A 835 48.38 16.67 4.95
N LYS A 836 49.66 16.54 4.59
CA LYS A 836 50.62 15.66 5.28
C LYS A 836 50.73 16.04 6.76
N LYS A 837 50.44 15.11 7.67
CA LYS A 837 51.14 15.00 8.96
C LYS A 837 52.19 13.89 8.80
N LYS A 838 53.43 14.14 9.25
CA LYS A 838 54.49 13.12 9.25
C LYS A 838 54.08 12.00 10.21
N ASP A 839 54.28 10.75 9.77
CA ASP A 839 54.35 9.52 10.58
C ASP A 839 53.10 8.63 10.78
N GLU A 840 52.02 8.76 9.99
CA GLU A 840 50.92 7.74 9.94
C GLU A 840 50.54 7.34 8.51
N GLU A 841 50.26 6.04 8.27
CA GLU A 841 49.61 5.56 7.04
C GLU A 841 48.18 6.16 6.97
N ASP A 842 47.97 7.15 6.09
CA ASP A 842 46.70 7.88 5.91
C ASP A 842 45.65 7.09 5.12
N LEU A 843 45.36 5.85 5.55
CA LEU A 843 44.22 5.05 5.09
C LEU A 843 42.98 5.44 5.92
N SER A 844 41.83 5.56 5.26
CA SER A 844 40.60 6.08 5.87
C SER A 844 39.43 5.11 5.88
N LEU A 845 39.59 4.00 5.19
CA LEU A 845 38.70 2.86 5.13
C LEU A 845 39.24 1.78 6.07
N GLN A 846 38.33 0.98 6.58
CA GLN A 846 38.64 -0.10 7.49
C GLN A 846 39.12 -1.33 6.74
N LYS A 847 40.23 -1.94 7.17
CA LYS A 847 40.70 -3.21 6.62
C LYS A 847 39.70 -4.32 6.95
N LEU A 848 39.43 -5.19 5.97
CA LEU A 848 38.51 -6.32 6.11
C LEU A 848 39.29 -7.63 6.15
N ASP A 849 39.58 -8.11 7.35
CA ASP A 849 40.27 -9.38 7.54
C ASP A 849 39.32 -10.56 7.28
N ARG A 850 39.73 -11.47 6.39
CA ARG A 850 38.95 -12.65 5.98
C ARG A 850 39.88 -13.85 5.85
N GLU A 851 39.56 -14.93 6.56
CA GLU A 851 40.33 -16.18 6.53
C GLU A 851 40.39 -16.86 5.15
N LYS A 852 39.42 -16.58 4.25
CA LYS A 852 39.28 -17.22 2.92
C LYS A 852 39.10 -16.21 1.77
N ALA A 853 39.81 -15.09 1.78
CA ALA A 853 39.76 -14.14 0.67
C ALA A 853 40.93 -14.32 -0.29
N PHE A 854 40.65 -14.28 -1.60
CA PHE A 854 41.67 -14.24 -2.66
C PHE A 854 42.57 -12.98 -2.57
N ASN A 855 42.14 -11.96 -1.81
CA ASN A 855 42.90 -10.74 -1.54
C ASN A 855 42.76 -10.36 -0.07
N GLU A 856 43.85 -10.46 0.69
CA GLU A 856 43.92 -10.16 2.12
C GLU A 856 44.02 -8.65 2.44
N LYS A 857 44.10 -7.80 1.40
CA LYS A 857 44.25 -6.34 1.50
C LYS A 857 43.02 -5.60 0.98
N LEU A 858 41.84 -6.05 1.41
CA LEU A 858 40.57 -5.39 1.10
C LEU A 858 40.20 -4.39 2.19
N TYR A 859 39.63 -3.28 1.76
CA TYR A 859 39.19 -2.18 2.59
C TYR A 859 37.72 -1.87 2.35
N VAL A 860 37.03 -1.41 3.37
CA VAL A 860 35.61 -1.06 3.32
C VAL A 860 35.35 0.24 4.05
N LYS A 861 34.36 0.98 3.57
CA LYS A 861 33.86 2.12 4.32
C LYS A 861 32.97 1.60 5.44
N THR A 862 33.32 1.92 6.69
CA THR A 862 32.48 1.63 7.84
C THR A 862 31.09 2.21 7.60
N GLY A 863 30.06 1.45 7.99
CA GLY A 863 28.67 1.78 7.71
C GLY A 863 28.17 2.97 8.53
N ASP A 864 26.95 2.84 9.06
CA ASP A 864 26.34 3.91 9.83
C ASP A 864 27.07 4.21 11.14
N ASN A 865 26.95 5.44 11.65
CA ASN A 865 27.36 5.76 13.01
C ASN A 865 26.37 5.18 14.04
N TYR A 866 26.87 4.79 15.22
CA TYR A 866 26.06 4.15 16.26
C TYR A 866 25.74 5.07 17.43
N LEU A 867 26.76 5.59 18.12
CA LEU A 867 26.60 6.51 19.25
C LEU A 867 27.36 7.81 19.02
N PHE A 868 26.76 8.90 19.47
CA PHE A 868 27.36 10.22 19.60
C PHE A 868 27.49 10.53 21.09
N ALA A 869 28.72 10.64 21.59
CA ALA A 869 29.01 10.93 22.99
C ALA A 869 29.04 12.43 23.23
N VAL A 870 28.34 12.87 24.27
CA VAL A 870 28.42 14.23 24.81
C VAL A 870 29.11 14.13 26.17
N MET A 871 30.28 14.75 26.28
CA MET A 871 31.15 14.66 27.45
C MET A 871 31.45 16.05 28.00
N GLU A 872 31.90 16.13 29.24
CA GLU A 872 32.35 17.35 29.91
C GLU A 872 33.86 17.26 30.13
N GLY A 873 34.60 18.23 29.58
CA GLY A 873 36.05 18.33 29.72
C GLY A 873 36.48 19.72 30.18
N GLU A 874 37.61 19.77 30.88
CA GLU A 874 38.20 21.02 31.36
C GLU A 874 39.20 21.55 30.32
N ILE A 875 38.98 22.75 29.80
CA ILE A 875 39.95 23.43 28.92
C ILE A 875 40.75 24.41 29.77
N LYS A 876 42.02 24.09 29.99
CA LYS A 876 42.97 24.98 30.67
C LYS A 876 43.54 25.98 29.67
N THR A 877 43.21 27.26 29.84
CA THR A 877 43.94 28.37 29.18
C THR A 877 44.91 29.00 30.17
N LYS A 878 45.92 29.76 29.70
CA LYS A 878 46.98 30.36 30.54
C LYS A 878 46.48 31.22 31.72
N LYS A 879 45.19 31.57 31.80
CA LYS A 879 44.59 32.37 32.90
C LYS A 879 43.23 31.88 33.43
N THR A 880 42.56 30.88 32.83
CA THR A 880 41.26 30.36 33.31
C THR A 880 41.06 28.87 32.96
N SER A 881 40.42 28.12 33.86
CA SER A 881 39.82 26.80 33.58
C SER A 881 38.36 27.00 33.20
N GLN A 882 37.97 26.62 31.97
CA GLN A 882 36.56 26.65 31.55
C GLN A 882 36.09 25.24 31.22
N ILE A 883 34.93 24.87 31.79
CA ILE A 883 34.27 23.59 31.48
C ILE A 883 33.56 23.73 30.12
N LYS A 884 33.82 22.79 29.20
CA LYS A 884 33.20 22.77 27.87
C LYS A 884 32.77 21.36 27.48
N ARG A 885 31.72 21.26 26.65
CA ARG A 885 31.31 19.98 26.06
C ARG A 885 32.32 19.50 25.02
N LEU A 886 32.65 18.21 25.10
CA LEU A 886 33.46 17.47 24.14
C LEU A 886 32.60 16.44 23.43
N TYR A 887 32.95 16.13 22.17
CA TYR A 887 32.17 15.25 21.31
C TYR A 887 33.03 14.19 20.67
N ASP A 888 32.53 12.96 20.68
CA ASP A 888 33.13 11.82 20.01
C ASP A 888 32.03 10.91 19.44
N ILE A 889 32.39 10.06 18.48
CA ILE A 889 31.47 9.09 17.87
C ILE A 889 32.11 7.72 17.80
N ILE A 890 31.27 6.69 17.81
CA ILE A 890 31.67 5.32 17.47
C ILE A 890 30.83 4.84 16.28
N SER A 891 31.49 4.27 15.27
CA SER A 891 30.80 3.69 14.13
C SER A 891 30.08 2.40 14.56
N PHE A 892 29.04 1.99 13.82
CA PHE A 892 28.36 0.72 14.09
C PHE A 892 29.27 -0.49 13.89
N PHE A 893 30.25 -0.38 13.00
CA PHE A 893 31.29 -1.40 12.80
C PHE A 893 32.15 -1.54 14.06
N ASP A 894 32.75 -0.44 14.51
CA ASP A 894 33.68 -0.45 15.65
C ASP A 894 32.96 -0.83 16.95
N ALA A 895 31.76 -0.29 17.15
CA ALA A 895 30.93 -0.63 18.30
C ALA A 895 30.56 -2.12 18.35
N THR A 896 30.32 -2.72 17.19
CA THR A 896 30.00 -4.15 17.11
C THR A 896 31.22 -5.00 17.43
N ASN A 897 32.39 -4.66 16.89
CA ASN A 897 33.62 -5.42 17.16
C ASN A 897 34.02 -5.29 18.63
N PHE A 898 34.02 -4.07 19.16
CA PHE A 898 34.33 -3.81 20.56
C PHE A 898 33.37 -4.56 21.50
N LEU A 899 32.05 -4.45 21.26
CA LEU A 899 31.08 -5.22 22.04
C LEU A 899 31.30 -6.73 21.92
N LYS A 900 31.60 -7.23 20.73
CA LYS A 900 31.78 -8.66 20.49
C LYS A 900 32.99 -9.22 21.23
N GLU A 901 34.11 -8.49 21.23
CA GLU A 901 35.32 -8.88 21.96
C GLU A 901 35.07 -8.91 23.46
N GLU A 902 34.54 -7.82 24.01
CA GLU A 902 34.26 -7.69 25.44
C GLU A 902 33.19 -8.68 25.91
N PHE A 903 32.14 -8.89 25.13
CA PHE A 903 31.10 -9.88 25.44
C PHE A 903 31.62 -11.32 25.36
N ARG A 904 32.63 -11.60 24.52
CA ARG A 904 33.27 -12.91 24.45
C ARG A 904 34.13 -13.18 25.68
N ASN A 905 34.84 -12.16 26.14
CA ASN A 905 35.76 -12.23 27.28
C ASN A 905 35.05 -12.09 28.63
N ALA A 906 33.80 -11.62 28.64
CA ALA A 906 33.02 -11.41 29.86
C ALA A 906 32.84 -12.72 30.65
N PRO A 907 33.18 -12.74 31.95
CA PRO A 907 33.04 -13.92 32.79
C PRO A 907 31.57 -14.31 32.98
N ASP A 908 30.67 -13.32 33.10
CA ASP A 908 29.22 -13.54 33.12
C ASP A 908 28.51 -12.75 32.01
N LYS A 909 27.97 -13.51 31.05
CA LYS A 909 27.19 -12.96 29.93
C LYS A 909 25.80 -12.47 30.36
N LYS A 910 25.23 -13.00 31.46
CA LYS A 910 23.87 -12.64 31.90
C LYS A 910 23.80 -11.23 32.47
N THR A 911 24.82 -10.80 33.21
CA THR A 911 24.91 -9.46 33.82
C THR A 911 25.63 -8.41 32.97
N PHE A 912 26.23 -8.80 31.83
CA PHE A 912 26.95 -7.90 30.94
C PHE A 912 26.18 -6.60 30.61
N ASP A 913 26.77 -5.45 30.92
CA ASP A 913 26.16 -4.14 30.69
C ASP A 913 26.82 -3.43 29.51
N LYS A 914 26.07 -3.38 28.40
CA LYS A 914 26.49 -2.70 27.17
C LYS A 914 26.63 -1.18 27.36
N ASP A 915 25.78 -0.56 28.16
CA ASP A 915 25.77 0.88 28.32
C ASP A 915 26.94 1.34 29.21
N LEU A 916 27.29 0.55 30.23
CA LEU A 916 28.50 0.74 31.03
C LEU A 916 29.77 0.57 30.17
N LEU A 917 29.81 -0.44 29.31
CA LEU A 917 30.94 -0.66 28.40
C LEU A 917 31.23 0.57 27.53
N PHE A 918 30.20 1.08 26.84
CA PHE A 918 30.39 2.25 25.98
C PHE A 918 30.65 3.52 26.77
N ARG A 919 30.18 3.61 28.03
CA ARG A 919 30.56 4.70 28.93
C ARG A 919 32.07 4.71 29.17
N GLN A 920 32.64 3.59 29.61
CA GLN A 920 34.07 3.44 29.86
C GLN A 920 34.89 3.73 28.61
N TYR A 921 34.47 3.19 27.45
CA TYR A 921 35.12 3.44 26.17
C TYR A 921 35.31 4.93 25.87
N PHE A 922 34.26 5.75 26.01
CA PHE A 922 34.34 7.18 25.71
C PHE A 922 35.13 7.94 26.77
N GLU A 923 34.94 7.61 28.06
CA GLU A 923 35.63 8.28 29.17
C GLU A 923 37.14 8.05 29.12
N GLU A 924 37.59 6.81 28.89
CA GLU A 924 39.01 6.46 28.78
C GLU A 924 39.67 7.07 27.54
N ARG A 925 39.03 6.94 26.38
CA ARG A 925 39.55 7.45 25.10
C ARG A 925 39.74 8.96 25.10
N ASN A 926 38.82 9.69 25.74
CA ASN A 926 38.80 11.15 25.70
C ASN A 926 39.32 11.81 27.00
N LYS A 927 39.58 11.03 28.06
CA LYS A 927 39.94 11.51 29.39
C LYS A 927 38.97 12.58 29.91
N ALA A 928 37.68 12.36 29.67
CA ALA A 928 36.60 13.31 29.94
C ALA A 928 35.38 12.57 30.50
N LYS A 929 34.56 13.23 31.31
CA LYS A 929 33.38 12.60 31.91
C LYS A 929 32.24 12.51 30.89
N LEU A 930 31.66 11.33 30.70
CA LEU A 930 30.50 11.18 29.82
C LEU A 930 29.24 11.69 30.52
N LEU A 931 28.50 12.58 29.84
CA LEU A 931 27.19 13.05 30.29
C LEU A 931 26.10 12.12 29.79
N PHE A 932 26.06 11.88 28.48
CA PHE A 932 25.13 10.94 27.86
C PHE A 932 25.57 10.61 26.43
N THR A 933 25.03 9.50 25.91
CA THR A 933 25.12 9.14 24.49
C THR A 933 23.81 9.45 23.78
N LEU A 934 23.91 9.82 22.51
CA LEU A 934 22.79 10.03 21.61
C LEU A 934 22.86 9.04 20.43
N LYS A 935 21.74 8.43 20.11
CA LYS A 935 21.53 7.62 18.88
C LYS A 935 20.40 8.21 18.04
N GLN A 936 20.28 7.74 16.79
CA GLN A 936 19.19 8.18 15.92
C GLN A 936 17.83 7.87 16.56
N GLY A 937 16.95 8.88 16.64
CA GLY A 937 15.65 8.80 17.28
C GLY A 937 15.64 9.15 18.78
N ASP A 938 16.80 9.42 19.40
CA ASP A 938 16.82 9.95 20.76
C ASP A 938 16.29 11.38 20.81
N PHE A 939 15.70 11.73 21.94
CA PHE A 939 15.13 13.04 22.22
C PHE A 939 16.09 13.92 23.01
N VAL A 940 16.09 15.20 22.66
CA VAL A 940 16.78 16.24 23.42
C VAL A 940 15.86 17.44 23.63
N TYR A 941 16.01 18.07 24.80
CA TYR A 941 15.34 19.31 25.16
C TYR A 941 16.32 20.48 25.05
N LEU A 942 15.95 21.54 24.32
CA LEU A 942 16.72 22.79 24.25
C LEU A 942 15.99 23.90 25.03
N PRO A 943 16.43 24.29 26.24
CA PRO A 943 15.79 25.38 26.96
C PRO A 943 15.92 26.72 26.23
N ASN A 944 14.99 27.64 26.44
CA ASN A 944 15.15 29.03 26.01
C ASN A 944 16.36 29.69 26.72
N GLU A 945 16.83 30.85 26.24
CA GLU A 945 18.08 31.45 26.74
C GLU A 945 18.09 31.71 28.25
N ASN A 946 16.97 32.22 28.77
CA ASN A 946 16.81 32.60 30.17
C ASN A 946 15.94 31.62 30.96
N GLU A 947 15.84 30.38 30.49
CA GLU A 947 14.98 29.38 31.10
C GLU A 947 15.73 28.56 32.18
N GLU A 948 15.22 28.60 33.41
CA GLU A 948 15.72 27.77 34.51
C GLU A 948 15.11 26.36 34.45
N VAL A 949 15.93 25.37 34.09
CA VAL A 949 15.49 23.98 33.97
C VAL A 949 15.50 23.29 35.33
N ILE A 950 14.33 22.83 35.78
CA ILE A 950 14.18 22.04 37.01
C ILE A 950 14.57 20.58 36.73
N LEU A 951 15.65 20.11 37.38
CA LEU A 951 16.19 18.76 37.17
C LEU A 951 16.08 17.86 38.40
N ASP A 952 15.93 18.47 39.57
CA ASP A 952 15.75 17.74 40.82
C ASP A 952 14.34 17.16 40.88
N LYS A 953 14.25 15.83 40.95
CA LYS A 953 12.97 15.10 41.00
C LYS A 953 12.22 15.30 42.31
N GLU A 954 12.94 15.63 43.37
CA GLU A 954 12.35 15.89 44.70
C GLU A 954 11.80 17.32 44.81
N SER A 955 12.11 18.19 43.85
CA SER A 955 11.56 19.55 43.82
C SER A 955 10.04 19.51 43.64
N PRO A 956 9.26 20.27 44.43
CA PRO A 956 7.81 20.36 44.26
C PRO A 956 7.41 20.93 42.89
N LEU A 957 8.32 21.68 42.25
CA LEU A 957 8.12 22.27 40.92
C LEU A 957 8.43 21.30 39.77
N TYR A 958 9.05 20.14 40.02
CA TYR A 958 9.49 19.23 38.95
C TYR A 958 8.32 18.74 38.09
N ASN A 959 7.28 18.21 38.74
CA ASN A 959 6.09 17.69 38.04
C ASN A 959 5.29 18.82 37.38
N GLN A 960 5.21 20.00 38.00
CA GLN A 960 4.56 21.17 37.40
C GLN A 960 5.30 21.64 36.15
N TYR A 961 6.63 21.72 36.21
CA TYR A 961 7.49 22.18 35.11
C TYR A 961 7.47 21.21 33.93
N TRP A 962 7.73 19.93 34.17
CA TRP A 962 7.74 18.92 33.11
C TRP A 962 6.34 18.48 32.68
N GLY A 963 5.32 18.74 33.50
CA GLY A 963 3.91 18.53 33.18
C GLY A 963 3.31 19.56 32.22
N ASP A 964 3.94 20.73 32.03
CA ASP A 964 3.54 21.71 31.00
C ASP A 964 4.01 21.28 29.60
N LEU A 965 3.41 20.21 29.10
CA LEU A 965 3.77 19.63 27.80
C LEU A 965 3.59 20.60 26.63
N LYS A 966 2.70 21.60 26.77
CA LYS A 966 2.46 22.63 25.76
C LYS A 966 3.68 23.53 25.58
N GLU A 967 4.30 23.98 26.67
CA GLU A 967 5.53 24.77 26.60
C GLU A 967 6.75 23.89 26.35
N ARG A 968 6.85 22.74 27.03
CA ARG A 968 8.03 21.85 26.87
C ARG A 968 8.13 21.29 25.44
N GLY A 969 7.01 20.90 24.83
CA GLY A 969 6.96 20.28 23.50
C GLY A 969 7.56 21.16 22.39
N LYS A 970 7.45 22.49 22.47
CA LYS A 970 7.98 23.43 21.45
C LYS A 970 9.49 23.30 21.23
N ASN A 971 10.19 22.85 22.26
CA ASN A 971 11.64 22.83 22.40
C ASN A 971 12.22 21.40 22.45
N ILE A 972 11.43 20.39 22.06
CA ILE A 972 11.87 19.00 21.96
C ILE A 972 12.29 18.67 20.52
N TYR A 973 13.50 18.13 20.41
CA TYR A 973 14.14 17.78 19.15
C TYR A 973 14.56 16.30 19.13
N VAL A 974 14.57 15.71 17.94
CA VAL A 974 14.87 14.30 17.69
C VAL A 974 16.11 14.19 16.83
N VAL A 975 17.08 13.38 17.27
CA VAL A 975 18.33 13.12 16.55
C VAL A 975 18.05 12.42 15.22
N GLN A 976 18.46 13.04 14.11
CA GLN A 976 18.30 12.50 12.76
C GLN A 976 19.55 11.79 12.24
N LYS A 977 20.70 12.44 12.36
CA LYS A 977 22.00 11.96 11.86
C LYS A 977 23.13 12.70 12.56
N PHE A 978 24.32 12.10 12.54
CA PHE A 978 25.55 12.71 13.06
C PHE A 978 26.77 12.17 12.33
N SER A 979 27.82 12.99 12.29
CA SER A 979 29.10 12.65 11.68
C SER A 979 30.19 13.49 12.33
N LYS A 980 31.30 12.85 12.71
CA LYS A 980 32.40 13.50 13.44
C LYS A 980 31.85 14.25 14.67
N LYS A 981 32.06 15.57 14.75
CA LYS A 981 31.60 16.44 15.84
C LYS A 981 30.26 17.14 15.55
N GLN A 982 29.61 16.81 14.44
CA GLN A 982 28.34 17.42 14.03
C GLN A 982 27.19 16.44 14.26
N ILE A 983 26.07 16.98 14.74
CA ILE A 983 24.84 16.23 14.98
C ILE A 983 23.65 17.09 14.58
N TYR A 984 22.66 16.46 13.99
CA TYR A 984 21.54 17.11 13.33
C TYR A 984 20.21 16.61 13.89
N PHE A 985 19.27 17.53 14.05
CA PHE A 985 18.00 17.31 14.73
C PHE A 985 16.82 17.87 13.92
N ILE A 986 15.61 17.41 14.22
CA ILE A 986 14.34 18.03 13.80
C ILE A 986 13.41 18.11 15.00
N LYS A 987 12.45 19.04 15.01
CA LYS A 987 11.39 19.04 16.04
C LYS A 987 10.59 17.74 15.98
N HIS A 988 10.18 17.22 17.14
CA HIS A 988 9.52 15.92 17.22
C HIS A 988 8.21 15.82 16.42
N THR A 989 7.54 16.95 16.17
CA THR A 989 6.30 17.04 15.40
C THR A 989 6.51 16.92 13.90
N ILE A 990 7.71 17.21 13.37
CA ILE A 990 7.96 17.25 11.93
C ILE A 990 8.00 15.83 11.36
N ALA A 991 7.11 15.55 10.40
CA ALA A 991 7.05 14.29 9.67
C ALA A 991 7.67 14.38 8.27
N ASP A 992 7.49 15.51 7.58
CA ASP A 992 8.08 15.75 6.27
C ASP A 992 8.42 17.23 6.09
N ILE A 993 9.33 17.52 5.16
CA ILE A 993 9.87 18.84 4.86
C ILE A 993 9.03 19.48 3.76
N ILE A 994 8.64 20.75 3.93
CA ILE A 994 7.85 21.50 2.96
C ILE A 994 8.66 21.76 1.69
N LYS A 995 9.89 22.29 1.84
CA LYS A 995 10.84 22.52 0.75
C LYS A 995 12.24 22.09 1.15
N LYS A 996 12.77 21.08 0.44
CA LYS A 996 14.12 20.55 0.67
C LYS A 996 15.19 21.61 0.44
N ASP A 997 16.25 21.53 1.23
CA ASP A 997 17.46 22.36 1.19
C ASP A 997 17.23 23.85 1.48
N VAL A 998 16.03 24.18 1.94
CA VAL A 998 15.54 25.54 2.23
C VAL A 998 15.07 25.61 3.68
N GLU A 999 14.00 24.88 4.02
CA GLU A 999 13.28 25.05 5.29
C GLU A 999 14.18 24.91 6.53
N PHE A 1000 15.07 23.92 6.52
CA PHE A 1000 16.04 23.64 7.60
C PHE A 1000 17.48 23.65 7.07
N GLY A 1001 17.74 24.49 6.06
CA GLY A 1001 19.03 24.58 5.38
C GLY A 1001 19.41 23.34 4.56
N SER A 1002 20.64 23.32 4.06
CA SER A 1002 21.16 22.30 3.12
C SER A 1002 21.21 20.89 3.70
N GLN A 1003 21.26 20.76 5.03
CA GLN A 1003 21.25 19.46 5.70
C GLN A 1003 19.83 18.95 5.98
N ASN A 1004 18.79 19.75 5.71
CA ASN A 1004 17.40 19.45 5.98
C ASN A 1004 17.09 19.16 7.46
N CYS A 1005 17.92 19.67 8.36
CA CYS A 1005 17.88 19.45 9.81
C CYS A 1005 18.58 20.62 10.52
N TYR A 1006 18.23 20.84 11.78
CA TYR A 1006 18.88 21.82 12.66
C TYR A 1006 20.19 21.27 13.23
N GLU A 1007 21.25 22.08 13.20
CA GLU A 1007 22.40 21.98 14.13
C GLU A 1007 22.32 23.10 15.18
N THR A 1008 21.81 24.26 14.76
CA THR A 1008 21.54 25.44 15.57
C THR A 1008 20.09 25.90 15.40
N VAL A 1009 19.53 26.51 16.43
CA VAL A 1009 18.22 27.19 16.42
C VAL A 1009 18.44 28.57 17.01
N GLU A 1010 18.00 29.63 16.32
CA GLU A 1010 18.16 31.02 16.76
C GLU A 1010 19.63 31.36 17.15
N GLY A 1011 20.59 30.89 16.35
CA GLY A 1011 22.02 31.09 16.60
C GLY A 1011 22.63 30.21 17.69
N ARG A 1012 21.83 29.49 18.48
CA ARG A 1012 22.29 28.61 19.57
C ARG A 1012 22.48 27.18 19.11
N SER A 1013 23.59 26.56 19.50
CA SER A 1013 23.85 25.15 19.18
C SER A 1013 23.05 24.21 20.08
N ILE A 1014 22.31 23.27 19.48
CA ILE A 1014 21.50 22.31 20.22
C ILE A 1014 22.40 21.41 21.08
N LYS A 1015 23.45 20.83 20.48
CA LYS A 1015 24.35 19.89 21.17
C LYS A 1015 25.11 20.50 22.35
N GLU A 1016 25.33 21.81 22.36
CA GLU A 1016 26.00 22.52 23.46
C GLU A 1016 25.05 22.74 24.65
N ASN A 1017 23.76 22.98 24.39
CA ASN A 1017 22.82 23.48 25.39
C ASN A 1017 21.71 22.49 25.76
N CYS A 1018 21.64 21.32 25.11
CA CYS A 1018 20.52 20.40 25.30
C CYS A 1018 20.67 19.45 26.49
N PHE A 1019 19.54 18.91 26.93
CA PHE A 1019 19.40 17.80 27.88
C PHE A 1019 18.82 16.57 27.17
N LYS A 1020 19.28 15.37 27.48
CA LYS A 1020 18.70 14.14 26.91
C LYS A 1020 17.38 13.83 27.61
N LEU A 1021 16.36 13.45 26.84
CA LEU A 1021 15.07 13.02 27.34
C LEU A 1021 14.83 11.53 27.07
N GLU A 1022 14.21 10.85 28.03
CA GLU A 1022 13.55 9.55 27.82
C GLU A 1022 12.05 9.78 27.78
N ILE A 1023 11.44 9.37 26.67
CA ILE A 1023 10.00 9.54 26.41
C ILE A 1023 9.42 8.15 26.21
N ASP A 1024 8.29 7.88 26.86
CA ASP A 1024 7.58 6.61 26.70
C ASP A 1024 6.83 6.54 25.35
N ARG A 1025 6.07 5.47 25.13
CA ARG A 1025 5.31 5.25 23.89
C ARG A 1025 4.12 6.20 23.74
N LEU A 1026 3.58 6.69 24.85
CA LEU A 1026 2.42 7.59 24.87
C LEU A 1026 2.84 9.06 24.72
N GLY A 1027 4.14 9.33 24.79
CA GLY A 1027 4.70 10.69 24.67
C GLY A 1027 5.00 11.35 26.02
N ASN A 1028 4.91 10.63 27.13
CA ASN A 1028 5.21 11.18 28.45
C ASN A 1028 6.71 11.24 28.68
N ILE A 1029 7.20 12.32 29.30
CA ILE A 1029 8.59 12.48 29.70
C ILE A 1029 8.84 11.66 30.96
N VAL A 1030 9.64 10.59 30.84
CA VAL A 1030 9.94 9.66 31.95
C VAL A 1030 11.19 10.09 32.71
N LYS A 1031 12.19 10.59 31.99
CA LYS A 1031 13.49 10.95 32.58
C LYS A 1031 14.14 12.09 31.80
N VAL A 1032 14.80 12.96 32.54
CA VAL A 1032 15.63 14.04 32.02
C VAL A 1032 17.06 13.78 32.49
N ILE A 1033 18.01 13.74 31.56
CA ILE A 1033 19.39 13.35 31.82
C ILE A 1033 20.29 14.55 31.51
N LYS A 1034 20.88 15.13 32.57
CA LYS A 1034 21.93 16.16 32.48
C LYS A 1034 23.33 15.55 32.51
N ARG A 1035 23.54 14.54 33.36
CA ARG A 1035 24.83 13.90 33.68
C ARG A 1035 24.65 12.40 33.89
#